data_AF-A0A5D2YXA4-F1
#
_entry.id   AF-A0A5D2YXA4-F1
#
_cell.length_a   1.000
_cell.length_b   1.000
_cell.length_c   1.000
_cell.angle_alpha   90.00
_cell.angle_beta   90.00
_cell.angle_gamma   90.00
#
_symmetry.space_group_name_H-M   'P 1'
#
loop_
_entity.id
_entity.type
_entity.pdbx_description
1 polymer ?
#
loop_
_entity_poly.entity_id
_entity_poly.type
_entity_poly.pdbx_seq_one_letter_code
_entity_poly.pdbx_strand_id
1 'polypeptide(L)'
;MGNPPKAGTATASLHNSMLQDVLGSESATKSVLCSYRRSFNGFVAELTEEEARKMAGMNGVVSVFPNEKRILHTTRSWDFMGFSQQVQRATSESDVIIGVLDTGIWPESQSFNDEGLSPPPDKWKGICQDANNITCNNKIIGARYYKSDGLFGSNDIISPRDSEGHGTHTASTAAGRLVNRANLFGLGAGTARGGVPSARIAVYKICWSDGCSDADILAAFDDAIADGVDIISLSVGSATPKDYFRDSIAIGAFHAMRNGILTVTSAGNRGPRRATITNFSPWTLSVAASTIDRKFFTGVKLGNDVVYEGVSINTFDLKNETYPMIYGGDAPNPIGNYTSSSSGICLENSLDPNLVKGKIVLCDRFVSGEGPLIAGAVGALLRDNSPKDVAFSFVLPASHLDLVDGSKIFVYINSTSNATATIFKSNEVNDTRAPYVASFSSRGPNPITPEILKPDLSAPGVDIVAAWSLASPVSQNRGDNRWVPFNIISGTSMACPHVSAAAAYIKSFHPTWSPSAIKSSLITTASPMSSGMNSDAEFAYGSGHLNPIKAINPGLIYDSSEVDYINFLCGQGYDTRFLRQVTRDNATCSAGTNGTVLSDLNYPSFAVFTSSSTTVRRVFNRTVTNVGSPMATYRARVSFPTRTARVRVNPNVLSFTSVGQKLSFQVIIEGTMDASIVSGSLVWDDGAHKARSPIVVFASIS
;
A
#
# COMPACT_ATOMS: atom_id res chain seq x y z
N MET A 1 -25.31 -24.40 5.13
CA MET A 1 -24.79 -25.77 5.38
C MET A 1 -24.71 -25.98 6.89
N GLY A 2 -25.02 -27.19 7.39
CA GLY A 2 -25.03 -27.51 8.81
C GLY A 2 -23.92 -28.49 9.22
N ASN A 3 -23.76 -28.69 10.54
CA ASN A 3 -22.83 -29.66 11.10
C ASN A 3 -23.08 -31.08 10.54
N PRO A 4 -22.04 -31.93 10.41
CA PRO A 4 -22.24 -33.33 10.05
C PRO A 4 -23.20 -34.00 11.05
N PRO A 5 -24.09 -34.90 10.58
CA PRO A 5 -25.00 -35.58 11.48
C PRO A 5 -24.23 -36.48 12.46
N LYS A 6 -24.81 -36.74 13.65
CA LYS A 6 -24.17 -37.53 14.71
C LYS A 6 -23.70 -38.90 14.18
N ALA A 7 -22.58 -39.40 14.73
CA ALA A 7 -21.99 -40.67 14.30
C ALA A 7 -23.01 -41.81 14.33
N GLY A 8 -23.27 -42.43 13.17
CA GLY A 8 -24.23 -43.53 13.01
C GLY A 8 -25.29 -43.33 11.91
N THR A 9 -25.54 -42.10 11.47
CA THR A 9 -26.44 -41.82 10.32
C THR A 9 -25.67 -41.86 8.99
N ALA A 10 -26.13 -42.66 8.03
CA ALA A 10 -25.54 -42.70 6.69
C ALA A 10 -25.87 -41.39 5.94
N THR A 11 -24.96 -40.41 5.95
CA THR A 11 -25.14 -39.10 5.30
C THR A 11 -25.51 -39.22 3.81
N ALA A 12 -25.09 -40.30 3.15
CA ALA A 12 -25.46 -40.63 1.78
C ALA A 12 -26.95 -40.93 1.60
N SER A 13 -27.56 -41.67 2.53
CA SER A 13 -28.99 -42.01 2.45
C SER A 13 -29.86 -40.79 2.73
N LEU A 14 -29.42 -39.87 3.58
CA LEU A 14 -30.10 -38.61 3.84
C LEU A 14 -30.13 -37.69 2.61
N HIS A 15 -29.00 -37.54 1.91
CA HIS A 15 -28.94 -36.75 0.68
C HIS A 15 -29.82 -37.35 -0.43
N ASN A 16 -29.80 -38.68 -0.55
CA ASN A 16 -30.64 -39.38 -1.50
C ASN A 16 -32.12 -39.25 -1.15
N SER A 17 -32.51 -39.38 0.12
CA SER A 17 -33.93 -39.22 0.52
C SER A 17 -34.42 -37.81 0.28
N MET A 18 -33.60 -36.79 0.61
CA MET A 18 -33.94 -35.39 0.33
C MET A 18 -34.14 -35.12 -1.16
N LEU A 19 -33.35 -35.76 -2.01
CA LEU A 19 -33.51 -35.68 -3.47
C LEU A 19 -34.71 -36.48 -3.97
N GLN A 20 -35.02 -37.63 -3.39
CA GLN A 20 -36.21 -38.42 -3.75
C GLN A 20 -37.50 -37.67 -3.45
N ASP A 21 -37.54 -36.92 -2.34
CA ASP A 21 -38.69 -36.10 -1.97
C ASP A 21 -38.94 -34.96 -2.98
N VAL A 22 -37.89 -34.51 -3.69
CA VAL A 22 -37.96 -33.41 -4.65
C VAL A 22 -38.10 -33.89 -6.11
N LEU A 23 -37.41 -34.97 -6.48
CA LEU A 23 -37.25 -35.45 -7.87
C LEU A 23 -37.99 -36.76 -8.17
N GLY A 24 -38.46 -37.49 -7.15
CA GLY A 24 -38.95 -38.86 -7.29
C GLY A 24 -37.84 -39.93 -7.28
N SER A 25 -38.22 -41.18 -7.02
CA SER A 25 -37.30 -42.27 -6.67
C SER A 25 -36.28 -42.64 -7.75
N GLU A 26 -36.63 -42.52 -9.05
CA GLU A 26 -35.78 -42.93 -10.16
C GLU A 26 -34.77 -41.85 -10.62
N SER A 27 -35.06 -40.57 -10.42
CA SER A 27 -34.20 -39.45 -10.85
C SER A 27 -33.14 -39.08 -9.80
N ALA A 28 -33.43 -39.29 -8.52
CA ALA A 28 -32.59 -38.84 -7.42
C ALA A 28 -31.15 -39.40 -7.45
N THR A 29 -30.95 -40.65 -7.89
CA THR A 29 -29.63 -41.30 -7.90
C THR A 29 -28.73 -40.82 -9.04
N LYS A 30 -29.31 -40.29 -10.12
CA LYS A 30 -28.58 -39.78 -11.29
C LYS A 30 -28.22 -38.31 -11.18
N SER A 31 -28.97 -37.55 -10.38
CA SER A 31 -28.77 -36.10 -10.24
C SER A 31 -27.68 -35.72 -9.23
N VAL A 32 -27.20 -36.62 -8.36
CA VAL A 32 -26.12 -36.31 -7.40
C VAL A 32 -24.78 -36.26 -8.11
N LEU A 33 -24.19 -35.07 -8.20
CA LEU A 33 -22.85 -34.86 -8.76
C LEU A 33 -21.75 -35.04 -7.71
N CYS A 34 -22.01 -34.61 -6.47
CA CYS A 34 -21.03 -34.68 -5.39
C CYS A 34 -21.71 -34.68 -4.02
N SER A 35 -21.12 -35.34 -3.02
CA SER A 35 -21.65 -35.36 -1.65
C SER A 35 -20.53 -35.09 -0.65
N TYR A 36 -20.70 -34.05 0.16
CA TYR A 36 -19.80 -33.63 1.22
C TYR A 36 -20.21 -34.29 2.55
N ARG A 37 -19.28 -35.00 3.18
CA ARG A 37 -19.57 -35.85 4.35
C ARG A 37 -18.59 -35.71 5.52
N ARG A 38 -17.53 -34.92 5.34
CA ARG A 38 -16.38 -34.88 6.27
C ARG A 38 -16.45 -33.71 7.24
N SER A 39 -16.60 -32.49 6.73
CA SER A 39 -16.50 -31.26 7.53
C SER A 39 -17.83 -30.51 7.65
N PHE A 40 -18.78 -30.79 6.77
CA PHE A 40 -20.12 -30.22 6.75
C PHE A 40 -21.05 -31.15 5.97
N ASN A 41 -22.35 -31.06 6.25
CA ASN A 41 -23.39 -31.84 5.57
C ASN A 41 -23.91 -31.07 4.34
N GLY A 42 -23.65 -31.59 3.14
CA GLY A 42 -24.13 -30.98 1.90
C GLY A 42 -23.89 -31.85 0.67
N PHE A 43 -24.55 -31.52 -0.45
CA PHE A 43 -24.39 -32.21 -1.72
C PHE A 43 -24.62 -31.26 -2.90
N VAL A 44 -24.17 -31.68 -4.07
CA VAL A 44 -24.37 -31.00 -5.35
C VAL A 44 -25.29 -31.88 -6.19
N ALA A 45 -26.38 -31.30 -6.69
CA ALA A 45 -27.30 -31.99 -7.57
C ALA A 45 -27.69 -31.14 -8.78
N GLU A 46 -28.02 -31.80 -9.89
CA GLU A 46 -28.64 -31.18 -11.05
C GLU A 46 -30.15 -31.08 -10.83
N LEU A 47 -30.67 -29.85 -10.76
CA LEU A 47 -32.05 -29.50 -10.44
C LEU A 47 -32.56 -28.40 -11.38
N THR A 48 -33.84 -28.43 -11.71
CA THR A 48 -34.56 -27.29 -12.29
C THR A 48 -34.78 -26.20 -11.23
N GLU A 49 -35.13 -24.97 -11.65
CA GLU A 49 -35.40 -23.88 -10.69
C GLU A 49 -36.55 -24.19 -9.72
N GLU A 50 -37.61 -24.86 -10.19
CA GLU A 50 -38.73 -25.23 -9.33
C GLU A 50 -38.34 -26.28 -8.29
N GLU A 51 -37.52 -27.26 -8.68
CA GLU A 51 -36.98 -28.27 -7.77
C GLU A 51 -36.01 -27.66 -6.76
N ALA A 52 -35.17 -26.71 -7.19
CA ALA A 52 -34.28 -25.97 -6.30
C ALA A 52 -35.05 -25.15 -5.26
N ARG A 53 -36.18 -24.53 -5.64
CA ARG A 53 -37.07 -23.81 -4.69
C ARG A 53 -37.76 -24.77 -3.72
N LYS A 54 -38.23 -25.92 -4.18
CA LYS A 54 -38.78 -26.96 -3.30
C LYS A 54 -37.74 -27.44 -2.29
N MET A 55 -36.52 -27.69 -2.77
CA MET A 55 -35.39 -28.10 -1.93
C MET A 55 -35.00 -27.03 -0.90
N ALA A 56 -35.01 -25.75 -1.29
CA ALA A 56 -34.76 -24.63 -0.37
C ALA A 56 -35.81 -24.51 0.75
N GLY A 57 -37.04 -25.00 0.51
CA GLY A 57 -38.12 -25.03 1.50
C GLY A 57 -38.10 -26.23 2.44
N MET A 58 -37.19 -27.19 2.27
CA MET A 58 -37.13 -28.40 3.10
C MET A 58 -36.53 -28.12 4.48
N ASN A 59 -37.11 -28.75 5.50
CA ASN A 59 -36.62 -28.63 6.87
C ASN A 59 -35.22 -29.29 6.99
N GLY A 60 -34.22 -28.53 7.43
CA GLY A 60 -32.82 -28.97 7.48
C GLY A 60 -31.95 -28.55 6.28
N VAL A 61 -32.54 -27.93 5.24
CA VAL A 61 -31.78 -27.30 4.15
C VAL A 61 -31.52 -25.84 4.50
N VAL A 62 -30.25 -25.49 4.68
CA VAL A 62 -29.84 -24.14 5.10
C VAL A 62 -29.76 -23.17 3.92
N SER A 63 -29.38 -23.65 2.74
CA SER A 63 -29.27 -22.83 1.54
C SER A 63 -29.21 -23.70 0.29
N VAL A 64 -29.81 -23.21 -0.80
CA VAL A 64 -29.70 -23.76 -2.16
C VAL A 64 -29.32 -22.62 -3.09
N PHE A 65 -28.28 -22.82 -3.91
CA PHE A 65 -27.79 -21.81 -4.84
C PHE A 65 -27.13 -22.46 -6.06
N PRO A 66 -27.12 -21.79 -7.24
CA PRO A 66 -26.47 -22.31 -8.44
C PRO A 66 -24.97 -22.56 -8.26
N ASN A 67 -24.47 -23.67 -8.83
CA ASN A 67 -23.03 -23.93 -8.91
C ASN A 67 -22.39 -23.08 -10.02
N GLU A 68 -21.56 -22.12 -9.65
CA GLU A 68 -20.90 -21.20 -10.59
C GLU A 68 -19.38 -21.43 -10.64
N LYS A 69 -18.80 -21.36 -11.83
CA LYS A 69 -17.33 -21.28 -11.98
C LYS A 69 -16.86 -19.91 -11.51
N ARG A 70 -16.04 -19.88 -10.46
CA ARG A 70 -15.42 -18.64 -9.95
C ARG A 70 -14.18 -18.32 -10.79
N ILE A 71 -14.01 -17.04 -11.12
CA ILE A 71 -12.81 -16.54 -11.80
C ILE A 71 -11.77 -16.11 -10.76
N LEU A 72 -10.51 -16.46 -11.00
CA LEU A 72 -9.39 -16.05 -10.15
C LEU A 72 -9.00 -14.63 -10.53
N HIS A 73 -9.44 -13.69 -9.69
CA HIS A 73 -8.95 -12.32 -9.72
C HIS A 73 -7.50 -12.31 -9.23
N THR A 74 -6.73 -11.35 -9.70
CA THR A 74 -5.41 -11.22 -9.12
C THR A 74 -5.56 -10.58 -7.75
N THR A 75 -4.75 -10.96 -6.76
CA THR A 75 -5.33 -11.40 -5.49
C THR A 75 -6.38 -10.45 -4.91
N ARG A 76 -6.16 -9.12 -4.93
CA ARG A 76 -7.27 -8.14 -4.80
C ARG A 76 -6.99 -6.69 -5.25
N SER A 77 -5.79 -6.14 -4.99
CA SER A 77 -5.57 -4.68 -4.95
C SER A 77 -5.89 -3.92 -6.24
N TRP A 78 -5.42 -4.41 -7.39
CA TRP A 78 -5.71 -3.79 -8.69
C TRP A 78 -7.17 -3.92 -9.08
N ASP A 79 -7.81 -5.06 -8.82
CA ASP A 79 -9.24 -5.26 -9.11
C ASP A 79 -10.11 -4.37 -8.21
N PHE A 80 -9.71 -4.16 -6.96
CA PHE A 80 -10.35 -3.20 -6.04
C PHE A 80 -10.31 -1.76 -6.58
N MET A 81 -9.23 -1.35 -7.24
CA MET A 81 -9.13 -0.05 -7.92
C MET A 81 -9.88 0.01 -9.26
N GLY A 82 -10.57 -1.07 -9.67
CA GLY A 82 -11.21 -1.17 -10.99
C GLY A 82 -10.22 -1.38 -12.14
N PHE A 83 -8.97 -1.74 -11.85
CA PHE A 83 -7.90 -1.99 -12.81
C PHE A 83 -7.77 -3.50 -13.08
N SER A 84 -8.70 -4.03 -13.88
CA SER A 84 -8.79 -5.46 -14.19
C SER A 84 -7.63 -5.96 -15.05
N GLN A 85 -7.56 -7.27 -15.29
CA GLN A 85 -6.58 -7.84 -16.23
C GLN A 85 -6.82 -7.43 -17.69
N GLN A 86 -8.06 -7.02 -18.03
CA GLN A 86 -8.51 -6.73 -19.39
C GLN A 86 -8.52 -5.22 -19.72
N VAL A 87 -7.88 -4.41 -18.89
CA VAL A 87 -7.71 -2.98 -19.16
C VAL A 87 -7.02 -2.76 -20.49
N GLN A 88 -7.34 -1.66 -21.16
CA GLN A 88 -6.64 -1.23 -22.37
C GLN A 88 -5.15 -1.09 -22.05
N ARG A 89 -4.26 -1.58 -22.92
CA ARG A 89 -2.81 -1.40 -22.77
C ARG A 89 -2.22 -0.84 -24.05
N ALA A 90 -1.28 0.07 -23.92
CA ALA A 90 -0.53 0.57 -25.06
C ALA A 90 0.52 -0.49 -25.46
N THR A 91 0.79 -0.62 -26.75
CA THR A 91 1.84 -1.51 -27.27
C THR A 91 3.22 -1.10 -26.77
N SER A 92 3.43 0.20 -26.53
CA SER A 92 4.62 0.81 -25.93
C SER A 92 4.79 0.51 -24.44
N GLU A 93 3.86 -0.18 -23.76
CA GLU A 93 4.05 -0.57 -22.35
C GLU A 93 5.33 -1.39 -22.16
N SER A 94 5.70 -2.23 -23.15
CA SER A 94 6.95 -2.99 -23.13
C SER A 94 8.20 -2.14 -23.28
N ASP A 95 8.09 -0.86 -23.62
CA ASP A 95 9.24 0.03 -23.80
C ASP A 95 9.45 0.97 -22.61
N VAL A 96 8.53 0.92 -21.63
CA VAL A 96 8.63 1.67 -20.37
C VAL A 96 9.53 0.92 -19.40
N ILE A 97 10.51 1.62 -18.81
CA ILE A 97 11.50 1.09 -17.89
C ILE A 97 11.27 1.71 -16.51
N ILE A 98 10.97 0.88 -15.51
CA ILE A 98 10.83 1.30 -14.11
C ILE A 98 12.14 0.99 -13.38
N GLY A 99 12.81 2.04 -12.91
CA GLY A 99 13.93 1.94 -11.97
C GLY A 99 13.42 1.68 -10.55
N VAL A 100 13.84 0.59 -9.93
CA VAL A 100 13.48 0.22 -8.56
C VAL A 100 14.71 0.37 -7.68
N LEU A 101 14.70 1.39 -6.82
CA LEU A 101 15.76 1.66 -5.84
C LEU A 101 15.32 1.09 -4.49
N ASP A 102 15.88 -0.07 -4.11
CA ASP A 102 15.39 -0.88 -2.99
C ASP A 102 16.48 -1.83 -2.43
N THR A 103 16.09 -2.95 -1.81
CA THR A 103 16.93 -4.02 -1.24
C THR A 103 17.44 -5.04 -2.27
N GLY A 104 17.14 -4.83 -3.56
CA GLY A 104 17.55 -5.68 -4.68
C GLY A 104 16.37 -6.39 -5.34
N ILE A 105 16.65 -7.50 -6.04
CA ILE A 105 15.61 -8.35 -6.62
C ILE A 105 15.91 -9.85 -6.48
N TRP A 106 14.88 -10.67 -6.40
CA TRP A 106 14.98 -12.13 -6.54
C TRP A 106 14.61 -12.55 -7.96
N PRO A 107 15.59 -12.67 -8.88
CA PRO A 107 15.34 -12.77 -10.33
C PRO A 107 14.60 -14.05 -10.74
N GLU A 108 14.74 -15.15 -9.97
CA GLU A 108 14.09 -16.43 -10.25
C GLU A 108 12.60 -16.45 -9.94
N SER A 109 12.06 -15.36 -9.36
CA SER A 109 10.62 -15.26 -9.12
C SER A 109 9.84 -15.36 -10.44
N GLN A 110 8.75 -16.14 -10.42
CA GLN A 110 7.85 -16.26 -11.56
C GLN A 110 7.27 -14.91 -12.01
N SER A 111 7.21 -13.92 -11.12
CA SER A 111 6.78 -12.56 -11.47
C SER A 111 7.73 -11.84 -12.42
N PHE A 112 8.96 -12.32 -12.59
CA PHE A 112 9.99 -11.71 -13.42
C PHE A 112 10.46 -12.59 -14.59
N ASN A 113 9.67 -13.60 -14.95
CA ASN A 113 9.89 -14.30 -16.22
C ASN A 113 9.79 -13.30 -17.38
N ASP A 114 10.44 -13.60 -18.50
CA ASP A 114 10.51 -12.70 -19.65
C ASP A 114 9.84 -13.29 -20.90
N GLU A 115 9.04 -14.35 -20.71
CA GLU A 115 8.36 -15.05 -21.79
C GLU A 115 7.47 -14.09 -22.60
N GLY A 116 7.66 -14.05 -23.92
CA GLY A 116 6.88 -13.18 -24.81
C GLY A 116 7.25 -11.69 -24.72
N LEU A 117 8.34 -11.33 -24.02
CA LEU A 117 8.92 -10.00 -24.12
C LEU A 117 9.99 -9.96 -25.21
N SER A 118 9.97 -8.89 -26.01
CA SER A 118 11.04 -8.58 -26.96
C SER A 118 12.35 -8.20 -26.22
N PRO A 119 13.50 -8.08 -26.92
CA PRO A 119 14.71 -7.53 -26.33
C PRO A 119 14.51 -6.16 -25.65
N PRO A 120 15.42 -5.74 -24.74
CA PRO A 120 15.34 -4.44 -24.08
C PRO A 120 15.28 -3.29 -25.09
N PRO A 121 14.59 -2.18 -24.79
CA PRO A 121 14.49 -1.03 -25.69
C PRO A 121 15.87 -0.41 -26.00
N ASP A 122 16.08 0.04 -27.24
CA ASP A 122 17.37 0.59 -27.70
C ASP A 122 17.90 1.79 -26.88
N LYS A 123 17.00 2.51 -26.19
CA LYS A 123 17.36 3.64 -25.31
C LYS A 123 18.08 3.19 -24.03
N TRP A 124 17.97 1.92 -23.67
CA TRP A 124 18.50 1.36 -22.43
C TRP A 124 20.02 1.26 -22.47
N LYS A 125 20.70 1.78 -21.45
CA LYS A 125 22.17 1.80 -21.35
C LYS A 125 22.71 1.13 -20.09
N GLY A 126 21.83 0.66 -19.21
CA GLY A 126 22.25 0.02 -17.97
C GLY A 126 22.85 -1.35 -18.17
N ILE A 127 23.52 -1.82 -17.13
CA ILE A 127 24.25 -3.09 -17.13
C ILE A 127 23.58 -4.11 -16.21
N CYS A 128 23.90 -5.38 -16.43
CA CYS A 128 23.74 -6.41 -15.41
C CYS A 128 25.08 -6.60 -14.70
N GLN A 129 25.18 -6.15 -13.45
CA GLN A 129 26.39 -6.31 -12.67
C GLN A 129 26.50 -7.77 -12.21
N ASP A 130 27.37 -8.53 -12.89
CA ASP A 130 27.65 -9.94 -12.56
C ASP A 130 28.40 -10.04 -11.22
N ALA A 131 27.62 -10.22 -10.15
CA ALA A 131 28.08 -10.64 -8.83
C ALA A 131 27.10 -11.67 -8.28
N ASN A 132 27.59 -12.84 -7.82
CA ASN A 132 26.79 -13.94 -7.25
C ASN A 132 25.61 -14.45 -8.13
N ASN A 133 25.88 -14.82 -9.39
CA ASN A 133 24.92 -15.48 -10.29
C ASN A 133 23.57 -14.76 -10.41
N ILE A 134 23.56 -13.44 -10.57
CA ILE A 134 22.37 -12.74 -11.08
C ILE A 134 22.45 -12.75 -12.61
N THR A 135 21.39 -13.18 -13.28
CA THR A 135 21.30 -13.13 -14.74
C THR A 135 20.11 -12.27 -15.11
N CYS A 136 20.39 -11.12 -15.73
CA CYS A 136 19.36 -10.27 -16.31
C CYS A 136 18.73 -10.97 -17.52
N ASN A 137 17.47 -10.64 -17.79
CA ASN A 137 16.68 -11.19 -18.89
C ASN A 137 15.90 -10.07 -19.57
N ASN A 138 14.94 -10.39 -20.45
CA ASN A 138 14.17 -9.32 -21.10
C ASN A 138 13.19 -8.62 -20.13
N LYS A 139 12.94 -9.14 -18.93
CA LYS A 139 12.08 -8.51 -17.92
C LYS A 139 12.87 -7.62 -16.95
N ILE A 140 13.90 -8.18 -16.33
CA ILE A 140 14.89 -7.49 -15.50
C ILE A 140 16.07 -7.18 -16.41
N ILE A 141 16.09 -5.98 -16.98
CA ILE A 141 17.04 -5.60 -18.04
C ILE A 141 18.35 -5.01 -17.50
N GLY A 142 18.38 -4.68 -16.22
CA GLY A 142 19.59 -4.28 -15.51
C GLY A 142 19.47 -4.45 -14.01
N ALA A 143 20.63 -4.65 -13.39
CA ALA A 143 20.74 -4.90 -11.96
C ALA A 143 22.11 -4.42 -11.47
N ARG A 144 22.10 -3.48 -10.52
CA ARG A 144 23.29 -2.90 -9.88
C ARG A 144 23.12 -2.90 -8.36
N TYR A 145 24.22 -2.85 -7.63
CA TYR A 145 24.21 -2.62 -6.18
C TYR A 145 25.22 -1.55 -5.76
N TYR A 146 24.94 -0.89 -4.65
CA TYR A 146 25.73 0.23 -4.14
C TYR A 146 25.97 0.02 -2.64
N LYS A 147 27.25 0.00 -2.25
CA LYS A 147 27.68 -0.05 -0.85
C LYS A 147 29.02 0.65 -0.72
N SER A 148 28.96 1.97 -0.67
CA SER A 148 30.10 2.89 -0.74
C SER A 148 31.13 2.73 0.39
N ASP A 149 30.69 2.31 1.58
CA ASP A 149 31.56 2.04 2.74
C ASP A 149 32.24 0.67 2.72
N GLY A 150 31.81 -0.26 1.84
CA GLY A 150 32.32 -1.63 1.76
C GLY A 150 31.99 -2.53 2.96
N LEU A 151 31.10 -2.12 3.87
CA LEU A 151 30.78 -2.84 5.10
C LEU A 151 29.51 -3.66 4.97
N PHE A 152 29.62 -4.99 4.84
CA PHE A 152 28.46 -5.87 4.70
C PHE A 152 28.13 -6.56 6.02
N GLY A 153 26.83 -6.65 6.33
CA GLY A 153 26.33 -7.48 7.44
C GLY A 153 26.43 -8.98 7.14
N SER A 154 26.31 -9.80 8.18
CA SER A 154 26.48 -11.26 8.06
C SER A 154 25.46 -11.93 7.14
N ASN A 155 24.30 -11.31 6.93
CA ASN A 155 23.20 -11.84 6.11
C ASN A 155 23.14 -11.16 4.72
N ASP A 156 24.05 -10.24 4.43
CA ASP A 156 24.04 -9.50 3.17
C ASP A 156 24.66 -10.33 2.05
N ILE A 157 23.95 -10.43 0.93
CA ILE A 157 24.49 -11.02 -0.30
C ILE A 157 25.09 -9.89 -1.15
N ILE A 158 26.42 -9.92 -1.34
CA ILE A 158 27.19 -8.92 -2.10
C ILE A 158 26.88 -9.03 -3.60
N SER A 159 25.70 -8.57 -3.99
CA SER A 159 25.16 -8.58 -5.35
C SER A 159 23.86 -7.77 -5.37
N PRO A 160 23.27 -7.51 -6.55
CA PRO A 160 21.93 -6.92 -6.63
C PRO A 160 20.80 -7.87 -6.16
N ARG A 161 21.13 -9.10 -5.74
CA ARG A 161 20.16 -10.07 -5.22
C ARG A 161 19.53 -9.59 -3.92
N ASP A 162 18.22 -9.77 -3.85
CA ASP A 162 17.43 -9.43 -2.67
C ASP A 162 17.55 -10.50 -1.58
N SER A 163 18.20 -10.13 -0.47
CA SER A 163 18.33 -10.97 0.73
C SER A 163 17.28 -10.67 1.80
N GLU A 164 16.39 -9.69 1.58
CA GLU A 164 15.44 -9.19 2.58
C GLU A 164 13.98 -9.43 2.17
N GLY A 165 13.67 -9.30 0.88
CA GLY A 165 12.36 -9.56 0.27
C GLY A 165 11.60 -8.31 -0.18
N HIS A 166 11.86 -7.16 0.41
CA HIS A 166 11.13 -5.91 0.18
C HIS A 166 11.25 -5.45 -1.28
N GLY A 167 12.43 -5.50 -1.89
CA GLY A 167 12.67 -5.07 -3.26
C GLY A 167 11.99 -5.96 -4.29
N THR A 168 11.99 -7.28 -4.04
CA THR A 168 11.22 -8.26 -4.82
C THR A 168 9.72 -7.98 -4.74
N HIS A 169 9.22 -7.62 -3.54
CA HIS A 169 7.82 -7.31 -3.30
C HIS A 169 7.40 -6.02 -4.01
N THR A 170 8.19 -4.95 -3.89
CA THR A 170 7.90 -3.66 -4.53
C THR A 170 8.00 -3.74 -6.05
N ALA A 171 9.04 -4.38 -6.59
CA ALA A 171 9.23 -4.56 -8.04
C ALA A 171 8.10 -5.37 -8.67
N SER A 172 7.67 -6.47 -8.02
CA SER A 172 6.56 -7.29 -8.52
C SER A 172 5.19 -6.61 -8.36
N THR A 173 5.01 -5.75 -7.36
CA THR A 173 3.83 -4.90 -7.26
C THR A 173 3.77 -3.87 -8.38
N ALA A 174 4.90 -3.32 -8.82
CA ALA A 174 4.93 -2.34 -9.90
C ALA A 174 4.73 -3.01 -11.28
N ALA A 175 5.59 -3.98 -11.59
CA ALA A 175 5.68 -4.56 -12.93
C ALA A 175 5.73 -6.09 -12.93
N GLY A 176 5.32 -6.77 -11.87
CA GLY A 176 5.27 -8.24 -11.87
C GLY A 176 4.35 -8.77 -12.97
N ARG A 177 4.77 -9.84 -13.63
CA ARG A 177 3.92 -10.57 -14.57
C ARG A 177 2.79 -11.29 -13.86
N LEU A 178 1.83 -11.74 -14.66
CA LEU A 178 0.71 -12.55 -14.19
C LEU A 178 1.26 -13.90 -13.70
N VAL A 179 1.10 -14.17 -12.41
CA VAL A 179 1.42 -15.47 -11.80
C VAL A 179 0.16 -16.07 -11.21
N ASN A 180 -0.33 -17.16 -11.80
CA ASN A 180 -1.53 -17.83 -11.34
C ASN A 180 -1.28 -18.58 -10.02
N ARG A 181 -2.32 -18.69 -9.18
CA ARG A 181 -2.29 -19.42 -7.90
C ARG A 181 -1.28 -18.84 -6.89
N ALA A 182 -0.96 -17.56 -6.98
CA ALA A 182 -0.22 -16.83 -5.96
C ALA A 182 -1.02 -16.82 -4.65
N ASN A 183 -0.38 -17.17 -3.54
CA ASN A 183 -0.97 -17.23 -2.21
C ASN A 183 0.13 -17.33 -1.14
N LEU A 184 -0.19 -16.96 0.10
CA LEU A 184 0.61 -17.26 1.28
C LEU A 184 -0.11 -18.34 2.09
N PHE A 185 0.28 -19.61 1.91
CA PHE A 185 -0.38 -20.76 2.56
C PHE A 185 -1.92 -20.77 2.37
N GLY A 186 -2.40 -20.38 1.20
CA GLY A 186 -3.82 -20.27 0.86
C GLY A 186 -4.47 -18.92 1.20
N LEU A 187 -3.78 -18.04 1.93
CA LEU A 187 -4.22 -16.66 2.18
C LEU A 187 -3.90 -15.78 0.98
N GLY A 188 -4.81 -14.86 0.67
CA GLY A 188 -4.73 -13.94 -0.46
C GLY A 188 -4.63 -14.70 -1.79
N ALA A 189 -5.35 -15.82 -1.93
CA ALA A 189 -5.22 -16.67 -3.11
C ALA A 189 -5.79 -15.99 -4.37
N GLY A 190 -5.03 -16.04 -5.46
CA GLY A 190 -5.47 -15.53 -6.75
C GLY A 190 -4.36 -15.54 -7.79
N THR A 191 -4.47 -14.68 -8.78
CA THR A 191 -3.34 -14.36 -9.66
C THR A 191 -2.49 -13.25 -8.98
N ALA A 192 -1.18 -13.16 -9.13
CA ALA A 192 -0.42 -11.95 -8.76
C ALA A 192 -0.07 -11.19 -10.04
N ARG A 193 -0.11 -9.86 -10.04
CA ARG A 193 0.41 -9.01 -11.13
C ARG A 193 0.78 -7.62 -10.62
N GLY A 194 1.69 -6.97 -11.32
CA GLY A 194 1.91 -5.53 -11.21
C GLY A 194 1.00 -4.73 -12.15
N GLY A 195 0.98 -3.42 -12.00
CA GLY A 195 0.11 -2.55 -12.81
C GLY A 195 0.48 -2.55 -14.29
N VAL A 196 1.78 -2.69 -14.60
CA VAL A 196 2.32 -2.76 -15.97
C VAL A 196 3.13 -4.05 -16.19
N PRO A 197 2.46 -5.21 -16.37
CA PRO A 197 3.12 -6.51 -16.52
C PRO A 197 4.14 -6.59 -17.66
N SER A 198 4.00 -5.77 -18.71
CA SER A 198 4.92 -5.78 -19.86
C SER A 198 6.11 -4.84 -19.71
N ALA A 199 6.07 -3.87 -18.79
CA ALA A 199 7.15 -2.90 -18.58
C ALA A 199 8.46 -3.57 -18.11
N ARG A 200 9.60 -2.95 -18.38
CA ARG A 200 10.92 -3.44 -17.95
C ARG A 200 11.25 -3.00 -16.54
N ILE A 201 12.07 -3.78 -15.86
CA ILE A 201 12.57 -3.49 -14.51
C ILE A 201 14.08 -3.29 -14.58
N ALA A 202 14.54 -2.18 -14.00
CA ALA A 202 15.96 -1.93 -13.72
C ALA A 202 16.15 -1.82 -12.21
N VAL A 203 17.04 -2.62 -11.65
CA VAL A 203 17.18 -2.78 -10.19
C VAL A 203 18.43 -2.08 -9.71
N TYR A 204 18.27 -1.26 -8.67
CA TYR A 204 19.35 -0.52 -8.03
C TYR A 204 19.31 -0.82 -6.53
N LYS A 205 20.10 -1.80 -6.08
CA LYS A 205 20.17 -2.19 -4.67
C LYS A 205 20.95 -1.15 -3.86
N ILE A 206 20.25 -0.39 -3.03
CA ILE A 206 20.79 0.69 -2.18
C ILE A 206 20.59 0.42 -0.69
N CYS A 207 19.81 -0.61 -0.36
CA CYS A 207 19.49 -0.99 1.00
C CYS A 207 20.08 -2.34 1.35
N TRP A 208 20.61 -2.42 2.56
CA TRP A 208 21.27 -3.57 3.15
C TRP A 208 20.72 -3.82 4.56
N SER A 209 21.24 -4.82 5.25
CA SER A 209 20.82 -5.16 6.61
C SER A 209 20.97 -4.00 7.63
N ASP A 210 21.86 -3.04 7.37
CA ASP A 210 22.10 -1.85 8.19
C ASP A 210 21.33 -0.60 7.73
N GLY A 211 20.54 -0.71 6.66
CA GLY A 211 19.72 0.36 6.10
C GLY A 211 20.19 0.81 4.72
N CYS A 212 19.84 2.05 4.35
CA CYS A 212 20.14 2.61 3.04
C CYS A 212 20.92 3.92 3.21
N SER A 213 22.13 4.00 2.67
CA SER A 213 23.00 5.17 2.86
C SER A 213 22.69 6.29 1.87
N ASP A 214 22.85 7.54 2.31
CA ASP A 214 22.61 8.72 1.46
C ASP A 214 23.53 8.74 0.21
N ALA A 215 24.76 8.22 0.34
CA ALA A 215 25.72 8.13 -0.76
C ALA A 215 25.30 7.10 -1.81
N ASP A 216 24.82 5.94 -1.38
CA ASP A 216 24.37 4.86 -2.26
C ASP A 216 23.08 5.24 -2.99
N ILE A 217 22.17 5.96 -2.31
CA ILE A 217 20.97 6.53 -2.92
C ILE A 217 21.34 7.47 -4.08
N LEU A 218 22.26 8.40 -3.86
CA LEU A 218 22.66 9.36 -4.90
C LEU A 218 23.37 8.69 -6.08
N ALA A 219 24.24 7.71 -5.80
CA ALA A 219 24.92 6.94 -6.85
C ALA A 219 23.91 6.17 -7.72
N ALA A 220 22.89 5.56 -7.11
CA ALA A 220 21.83 4.87 -7.83
C ALA A 220 20.96 5.83 -8.66
N PHE A 221 20.65 7.03 -8.16
CA PHE A 221 19.95 8.04 -8.95
C PHE A 221 20.77 8.45 -10.19
N ASP A 222 22.06 8.70 -10.02
CA ASP A 222 22.95 9.10 -11.11
C ASP A 222 22.99 8.06 -12.23
N ASP A 223 23.23 6.79 -11.87
CA ASP A 223 23.19 5.67 -12.81
C ASP A 223 21.78 5.47 -13.41
N ALA A 224 20.71 5.53 -12.62
CA ALA A 224 19.35 5.33 -13.14
C ALA A 224 18.95 6.36 -14.20
N ILE A 225 19.33 7.63 -13.97
CA ILE A 225 19.11 8.72 -14.93
C ILE A 225 19.93 8.47 -16.20
N ALA A 226 21.22 8.12 -16.07
CA ALA A 226 22.12 7.89 -17.19
C ALA A 226 21.75 6.62 -18.01
N ASP A 227 21.28 5.58 -17.33
CA ASP A 227 20.85 4.30 -17.91
C ASP A 227 19.55 4.45 -18.73
N GLY A 228 18.76 5.51 -18.48
CA GLY A 228 17.59 5.88 -19.26
C GLY A 228 16.27 5.29 -18.75
N VAL A 229 16.08 5.18 -17.44
CA VAL A 229 14.79 4.79 -16.84
C VAL A 229 13.70 5.85 -17.12
N ASP A 230 12.43 5.44 -17.19
CA ASP A 230 11.31 6.38 -17.43
C ASP A 230 10.65 6.86 -16.14
N ILE A 231 10.60 5.98 -15.13
CA ILE A 231 9.98 6.22 -13.82
C ILE A 231 10.90 5.61 -12.76
N ILE A 232 11.08 6.31 -11.64
CA ILE A 232 11.78 5.78 -10.46
C ILE A 232 10.76 5.47 -9.36
N SER A 233 10.77 4.24 -8.86
CA SER A 233 10.01 3.80 -7.71
C SER A 233 10.94 3.70 -6.51
N LEU A 234 10.69 4.50 -5.47
CA LEU A 234 11.56 4.61 -4.31
C LEU A 234 10.76 4.44 -3.01
N SER A 235 10.81 3.23 -2.45
CA SER A 235 10.08 2.86 -1.23
C SER A 235 10.94 3.01 0.04
N VAL A 236 11.74 4.08 0.09
CA VAL A 236 12.63 4.42 1.22
C VAL A 236 12.43 5.87 1.63
N GLY A 237 12.86 6.22 2.84
CA GLY A 237 12.78 7.58 3.35
C GLY A 237 13.58 7.74 4.63
N SER A 238 13.90 8.98 4.99
CA SER A 238 14.63 9.26 6.23
C SER A 238 13.75 9.00 7.47
N ALA A 239 14.40 8.82 8.62
CA ALA A 239 13.74 8.70 9.92
C ALA A 239 13.09 10.03 10.39
N THR A 240 13.63 11.15 9.92
CA THR A 240 13.20 12.51 10.27
C THR A 240 13.14 13.37 9.01
N PRO A 241 12.21 14.34 8.92
CA PRO A 241 12.18 15.25 7.79
C PRO A 241 13.47 16.08 7.72
N LYS A 242 14.04 16.24 6.52
CA LYS A 242 15.22 17.05 6.24
C LYS A 242 14.88 18.13 5.21
N ASP A 243 15.60 19.24 5.25
CA ASP A 243 15.54 20.27 4.20
C ASP A 243 15.91 19.69 2.81
N TYR A 244 15.35 20.23 1.72
CA TYR A 244 15.48 19.65 0.38
C TYR A 244 16.93 19.45 -0.08
N PHE A 245 17.87 20.33 0.28
CA PHE A 245 19.29 20.17 -0.10
C PHE A 245 20.16 19.49 0.97
N ARG A 246 19.52 18.95 2.00
CA ARG A 246 20.15 18.05 2.99
C ARG A 246 19.61 16.63 2.89
N ASP A 247 18.78 16.37 1.89
CA ASP A 247 18.10 15.10 1.66
C ASP A 247 18.54 14.52 0.31
N SER A 248 19.17 13.34 0.35
CA SER A 248 19.70 12.64 -0.82
C SER A 248 18.62 12.30 -1.83
N ILE A 249 17.43 11.92 -1.36
CA ILE A 249 16.27 11.56 -2.19
C ILE A 249 15.74 12.80 -2.91
N ALA A 250 15.61 13.92 -2.20
CA ALA A 250 15.18 15.18 -2.78
C ALA A 250 16.14 15.67 -3.88
N ILE A 251 17.45 15.60 -3.63
CA ILE A 251 18.49 15.98 -4.60
C ILE A 251 18.45 15.06 -5.83
N GLY A 252 18.52 13.74 -5.63
CA GLY A 252 18.48 12.77 -6.73
C GLY A 252 17.21 12.89 -7.57
N ALA A 253 16.05 13.06 -6.91
CA ALA A 253 14.79 13.25 -7.60
C ALA A 253 14.67 14.59 -8.34
N PHE A 254 15.36 15.65 -7.89
CA PHE A 254 15.40 16.92 -8.62
C PHE A 254 16.10 16.73 -9.98
N HIS A 255 17.24 16.03 -9.97
CA HIS A 255 17.96 15.70 -11.20
C HIS A 255 17.21 14.72 -12.10
N ALA A 256 16.49 13.75 -11.52
CA ALA A 256 15.60 12.88 -12.28
C ALA A 256 14.49 13.68 -12.98
N MET A 257 13.82 14.57 -12.25
CA MET A 257 12.78 15.44 -12.81
C MET A 257 13.30 16.30 -13.96
N ARG A 258 14.50 16.89 -13.80
CA ARG A 258 15.17 17.66 -14.85
C ARG A 258 15.39 16.87 -16.14
N ASN A 259 15.63 15.57 -16.01
CA ASN A 259 15.81 14.65 -17.14
C ASN A 259 14.50 13.99 -17.59
N GLY A 260 13.34 14.51 -17.17
CA GLY A 260 12.03 14.02 -17.60
C GLY A 260 11.56 12.73 -16.93
N ILE A 261 12.19 12.35 -15.81
CA ILE A 261 11.91 11.12 -15.05
C ILE A 261 11.14 11.47 -13.78
N LEU A 262 9.97 10.85 -13.58
CA LEU A 262 9.20 11.02 -12.35
C LEU A 262 9.69 10.08 -11.26
N THR A 263 9.98 10.61 -10.09
CA THR A 263 10.24 9.83 -8.88
C THR A 263 8.98 9.73 -8.03
N VAL A 264 8.52 8.50 -7.80
CA VAL A 264 7.43 8.16 -6.87
C VAL A 264 8.04 7.68 -5.57
N THR A 265 7.58 8.24 -4.45
CA THR A 265 8.12 7.98 -3.13
C THR A 265 7.04 7.55 -2.14
N SER A 266 7.40 6.66 -1.22
CA SER A 266 6.55 6.34 -0.07
C SER A 266 6.46 7.54 0.90
N ALA A 267 5.30 7.79 1.52
CA ALA A 267 5.18 8.87 2.50
C ALA A 267 5.91 8.58 3.83
N GLY A 268 6.12 7.30 4.17
CA GLY A 268 6.68 6.83 5.43
C GLY A 268 5.65 6.13 6.31
N ASN A 269 6.11 5.43 7.34
CA ASN A 269 5.27 4.57 8.21
C ASN A 269 5.27 5.05 9.68
N ARG A 270 5.33 6.36 9.93
CA ARG A 270 5.43 6.96 11.28
C ARG A 270 4.18 7.70 11.74
N GLY A 271 3.05 7.50 11.07
CA GLY A 271 1.75 8.04 11.47
C GLY A 271 1.24 7.45 12.81
N PRO A 272 0.06 7.88 13.30
CA PRO A 272 -0.88 8.79 12.64
C PRO A 272 -0.70 10.27 12.97
N ARG A 273 0.32 10.63 13.75
CA ARG A 273 0.56 12.03 14.10
C ARG A 273 0.83 12.87 12.84
N ARG A 274 0.32 14.11 12.82
CA ARG A 274 0.61 15.10 11.77
C ARG A 274 2.10 15.41 11.67
N ALA A 275 2.52 15.86 10.49
CA ALA A 275 3.90 16.19 10.12
C ALA A 275 4.92 15.05 10.33
N THR A 276 4.49 13.81 10.06
CA THR A 276 5.34 12.60 10.13
C THR A 276 5.88 12.14 8.78
N ILE A 277 5.48 12.82 7.70
CA ILE A 277 5.97 12.56 6.34
C ILE A 277 7.43 12.98 6.19
N THR A 278 8.23 12.16 5.50
CA THR A 278 9.66 12.45 5.28
C THR A 278 10.04 12.63 3.81
N ASN A 279 9.25 12.11 2.87
CA ASN A 279 9.38 12.41 1.45
C ASN A 279 8.30 13.42 1.03
N PHE A 280 8.68 14.70 0.89
CA PHE A 280 7.71 15.78 0.64
C PHE A 280 8.16 16.82 -0.40
N SER A 281 9.23 16.57 -1.15
CA SER A 281 9.70 17.47 -2.21
C SER A 281 8.60 17.73 -3.27
N PRO A 282 8.44 18.97 -3.78
CA PRO A 282 7.40 19.27 -4.76
C PRO A 282 7.58 18.55 -6.10
N TRP A 283 8.81 18.17 -6.47
CA TRP A 283 9.11 17.44 -7.70
C TRP A 283 9.00 15.92 -7.58
N THR A 284 8.71 15.36 -6.39
CA THR A 284 8.39 13.94 -6.19
C THR A 284 6.89 13.71 -6.03
N LEU A 285 6.40 12.52 -6.34
CA LEU A 285 5.03 12.11 -6.03
C LEU A 285 5.03 11.26 -4.75
N SER A 286 4.51 11.81 -3.64
CA SER A 286 4.52 11.14 -2.33
C SER A 286 3.21 10.38 -2.08
N VAL A 287 3.32 9.11 -1.68
CA VAL A 287 2.18 8.18 -1.63
C VAL A 287 1.86 7.70 -0.21
N ALA A 288 0.61 7.91 0.22
CA ALA A 288 0.06 7.32 1.44
C ALA A 288 -0.46 5.89 1.23
N ALA A 289 -0.48 5.10 2.31
CA ALA A 289 -1.02 3.75 2.32
C ALA A 289 -2.48 3.77 2.77
N SER A 290 -3.33 3.18 1.94
CA SER A 290 -4.74 2.94 2.25
C SER A 290 -5.07 1.46 2.21
N THR A 291 -6.11 1.08 2.94
CA THR A 291 -6.66 -0.26 2.97
C THR A 291 -7.32 -0.63 1.65
N ILE A 292 -7.37 -1.92 1.40
CA ILE A 292 -8.29 -2.53 0.43
C ILE A 292 -9.44 -3.18 1.20
N ASP A 293 -10.45 -3.64 0.46
CA ASP A 293 -11.58 -4.33 1.05
C ASP A 293 -11.26 -5.74 1.56
N ARG A 294 -10.16 -6.37 1.16
CA ARG A 294 -9.67 -7.61 1.82
C ARG A 294 -9.05 -7.26 3.17
N LYS A 295 -9.55 -7.89 4.22
CA LYS A 295 -8.99 -7.81 5.57
C LYS A 295 -8.79 -9.20 6.17
N PHE A 296 -7.68 -9.39 6.89
CA PHE A 296 -7.36 -10.63 7.57
C PHE A 296 -7.73 -10.59 9.05
N PHE A 297 -8.36 -11.67 9.51
CA PHE A 297 -8.68 -11.88 10.92
C PHE A 297 -8.19 -13.24 11.38
N THR A 298 -7.94 -13.36 12.68
CA THR A 298 -7.42 -14.56 13.32
C THR A 298 -8.20 -14.83 14.58
N GLY A 299 -9.13 -15.78 14.47
CA GLY A 299 -9.97 -16.19 15.59
C GLY A 299 -9.18 -16.90 16.68
N VAL A 300 -9.60 -16.66 17.92
CA VAL A 300 -9.09 -17.33 19.13
C VAL A 300 -10.27 -17.92 19.86
N LYS A 301 -10.35 -19.24 19.95
CA LYS A 301 -11.39 -19.93 20.73
C LYS A 301 -10.82 -20.35 22.07
N LEU A 302 -11.43 -19.90 23.15
CA LEU A 302 -11.10 -20.31 24.51
C LEU A 302 -11.75 -21.65 24.87
N GLY A 303 -11.26 -22.31 25.93
CA GLY A 303 -11.83 -23.55 26.45
C GLY A 303 -13.24 -23.43 27.03
N ASN A 304 -13.74 -22.21 27.24
CA ASN A 304 -15.13 -21.92 27.60
C ASN A 304 -16.02 -21.62 26.37
N ASP A 305 -15.56 -21.99 25.17
CA ASP A 305 -16.22 -21.80 23.87
C ASP A 305 -16.39 -20.34 23.41
N VAL A 306 -15.94 -19.35 24.17
CA VAL A 306 -15.94 -17.94 23.73
C VAL A 306 -14.90 -17.74 22.63
N VAL A 307 -15.28 -17.05 21.56
CA VAL A 307 -14.41 -16.73 20.43
C VAL A 307 -14.14 -15.24 20.40
N TYR A 308 -12.86 -14.88 20.33
CA TYR A 308 -12.39 -13.52 20.10
C TYR A 308 -11.79 -13.39 18.71
N GLU A 309 -11.93 -12.22 18.11
CA GLU A 309 -11.40 -11.94 16.79
C GLU A 309 -10.21 -10.97 16.92
N GLY A 310 -9.01 -11.46 16.60
CA GLY A 310 -7.82 -10.61 16.49
C GLY A 310 -7.42 -10.42 15.03
N VAL A 311 -6.36 -9.66 14.81
CA VAL A 311 -5.83 -9.34 13.47
C VAL A 311 -4.40 -9.87 13.35
N SER A 312 -4.15 -10.77 12.41
CA SER A 312 -2.80 -11.23 12.06
C SER A 312 -2.83 -11.97 10.72
N ILE A 313 -1.64 -12.23 10.16
CA ILE A 313 -1.43 -13.19 9.07
C ILE A 313 -0.92 -14.49 9.69
N ASN A 314 -1.84 -15.24 10.30
CA ASN A 314 -1.57 -16.54 10.90
C ASN A 314 -1.71 -17.65 9.85
N THR A 315 -0.58 -18.12 9.33
CA THR A 315 -0.53 -19.24 8.37
C THR A 315 -0.55 -20.60 9.05
N PHE A 316 -0.36 -20.64 10.37
CA PHE A 316 -0.30 -21.88 11.13
C PHE A 316 -1.70 -22.45 11.38
N ASP A 317 -1.82 -23.78 11.30
CA ASP A 317 -3.04 -24.50 11.62
C ASP A 317 -2.77 -25.43 12.79
N LEU A 318 -3.35 -25.11 13.95
CA LEU A 318 -3.30 -25.95 15.14
C LEU A 318 -4.24 -27.17 15.05
N LYS A 319 -4.88 -27.41 13.90
CA LYS A 319 -5.78 -28.56 13.63
C LYS A 319 -6.90 -28.71 14.65
N ASN A 320 -7.38 -27.57 15.16
CA ASN A 320 -8.36 -27.48 16.25
C ASN A 320 -7.90 -28.12 17.58
N GLU A 321 -6.61 -28.34 17.77
CA GLU A 321 -6.05 -28.74 19.05
C GLU A 321 -6.08 -27.57 20.04
N THR A 322 -6.39 -27.88 21.29
CA THR A 322 -6.45 -26.91 22.39
C THR A 322 -5.18 -27.01 23.23
N TYR A 323 -4.56 -25.88 23.53
CA TYR A 323 -3.33 -25.81 24.30
C TYR A 323 -3.57 -25.04 25.62
N PRO A 324 -2.88 -25.40 26.71
CA PRO A 324 -2.94 -24.64 27.96
C PRO A 324 -2.47 -23.20 27.75
N MET A 325 -3.02 -22.28 28.54
CA MET A 325 -2.66 -20.87 28.49
C MET A 325 -1.84 -20.44 29.70
N ILE A 326 -1.06 -19.37 29.54
CA ILE A 326 -0.39 -18.67 30.63
C ILE A 326 -0.31 -17.18 30.33
N TYR A 327 -0.44 -16.32 31.34
CA TYR A 327 -0.12 -14.91 31.21
C TYR A 327 1.39 -14.71 31.36
N GLY A 328 2.01 -13.96 30.44
CA GLY A 328 3.46 -13.78 30.43
C GLY A 328 4.02 -13.20 31.74
N GLY A 329 3.25 -12.35 32.41
CA GLY A 329 3.64 -11.76 33.69
C GLY A 329 3.67 -12.74 34.87
N ASP A 330 3.11 -13.95 34.70
CA ASP A 330 3.16 -15.03 35.70
C ASP A 330 4.33 -16.00 35.45
N ALA A 331 5.14 -15.75 34.40
CA ALA A 331 6.29 -16.56 34.05
C ALA A 331 7.59 -15.74 33.90
N PRO A 332 7.99 -14.92 34.89
CA PRO A 332 9.25 -14.20 34.82
C PRO A 332 10.45 -15.15 34.84
N ASN A 333 11.39 -14.97 33.90
CA ASN A 333 12.61 -15.75 33.87
C ASN A 333 13.52 -15.41 35.09
N PRO A 334 13.82 -16.38 35.97
CA PRO A 334 14.64 -16.15 37.16
C PRO A 334 16.11 -15.88 36.84
N ILE A 335 16.62 -16.34 35.69
CA ILE A 335 18.05 -16.23 35.33
C ILE A 335 18.45 -14.77 35.05
N GLY A 336 17.48 -13.91 34.70
CA GLY A 336 17.71 -12.50 34.35
C GLY A 336 17.11 -11.47 35.30
N ASN A 337 16.66 -11.86 36.50
CA ASN A 337 15.93 -10.98 37.44
C ASN A 337 14.74 -10.24 36.78
N TYR A 338 14.05 -10.90 35.84
CA TYR A 338 12.86 -10.33 35.23
C TYR A 338 11.71 -10.25 36.24
N THR A 339 10.86 -9.25 36.11
CA THR A 339 9.68 -9.05 36.95
C THR A 339 8.43 -9.44 36.18
N SER A 340 7.29 -9.50 36.87
CA SER A 340 5.98 -9.70 36.23
C SER A 340 5.72 -8.65 35.13
N SER A 341 6.12 -7.39 35.36
CA SER A 341 5.92 -6.31 34.38
C SER A 341 6.78 -6.46 33.12
N SER A 342 8.00 -6.99 33.22
CA SER A 342 8.88 -7.17 32.05
C SER A 342 8.61 -8.49 31.31
N SER A 343 8.24 -9.54 32.03
CA SER A 343 7.83 -10.82 31.44
C SER A 343 6.46 -10.75 30.78
N GLY A 344 5.53 -9.94 31.31
CA GLY A 344 4.24 -9.66 30.68
C GLY A 344 4.33 -9.06 29.27
N ILE A 345 5.44 -8.39 28.93
CA ILE A 345 5.70 -7.89 27.57
C ILE A 345 6.08 -9.02 26.60
N CYS A 346 6.62 -10.13 27.11
CA CYS A 346 7.16 -11.26 26.34
C CYS A 346 8.34 -10.91 25.43
N LEU A 347 9.28 -10.09 25.92
CA LEU A 347 10.55 -9.85 25.24
C LEU A 347 11.42 -11.12 25.21
N GLU A 348 12.44 -11.10 24.36
CA GLU A 348 13.44 -12.18 24.34
C GLU A 348 14.02 -12.42 25.74
N ASN A 349 14.13 -13.70 26.09
CA ASN A 349 14.63 -14.19 27.37
C ASN A 349 13.87 -13.74 28.63
N SER A 350 12.77 -12.97 28.53
CA SER A 350 12.04 -12.49 29.71
C SER A 350 11.10 -13.53 30.34
N LEU A 351 10.75 -14.57 29.58
CA LEU A 351 9.84 -15.64 29.99
C LEU A 351 10.59 -16.88 30.50
N ASP A 352 10.14 -17.50 31.60
CA ASP A 352 10.68 -18.76 32.11
C ASP A 352 10.27 -19.93 31.19
N PRO A 353 11.23 -20.59 30.50
CA PRO A 353 10.92 -21.70 29.61
C PRO A 353 10.25 -22.90 30.30
N ASN A 354 10.51 -23.11 31.60
CA ASN A 354 9.91 -24.22 32.34
C ASN A 354 8.41 -24.04 32.55
N LEU A 355 7.95 -22.78 32.60
CA LEU A 355 6.54 -22.45 32.82
C LEU A 355 5.77 -22.28 31.51
N VAL A 356 6.45 -21.85 30.43
CA VAL A 356 5.84 -21.48 29.15
C VAL A 356 5.83 -22.62 28.13
N LYS A 357 6.78 -23.56 28.19
CA LYS A 357 6.91 -24.62 27.19
C LYS A 357 5.59 -25.38 26.97
N GLY A 358 5.16 -25.46 25.70
CA GLY A 358 3.93 -26.18 25.32
C GLY A 358 2.62 -25.39 25.55
N LYS A 359 2.69 -24.11 25.91
CA LYS A 359 1.52 -23.26 26.19
C LYS A 359 1.34 -22.12 25.19
N ILE A 360 0.13 -21.57 25.13
CA ILE A 360 -0.16 -20.29 24.49
C ILE A 360 0.04 -19.18 25.53
N VAL A 361 0.90 -18.20 25.23
CA VAL A 361 1.19 -17.09 26.14
C VAL A 361 0.39 -15.83 25.79
N LEU A 362 -0.19 -15.16 26.78
CA LEU A 362 -0.78 -13.83 26.62
C LEU A 362 0.24 -12.74 26.99
N CYS A 363 0.46 -11.79 26.07
CA CYS A 363 1.44 -10.72 26.17
C CYS A 363 0.78 -9.34 26.11
N ASP A 364 1.25 -8.39 26.92
CA ASP A 364 0.70 -7.03 27.12
C ASP A 364 1.14 -5.99 26.08
N ARG A 365 1.87 -6.44 25.06
CA ARG A 365 2.39 -5.62 23.98
C ARG A 365 2.42 -6.39 22.68
N PHE A 366 2.37 -5.63 21.59
CA PHE A 366 2.75 -6.10 20.29
C PHE A 366 4.27 -6.38 20.26
N VAL A 367 4.65 -7.63 20.00
CA VAL A 367 6.05 -8.10 19.87
C VAL A 367 6.18 -9.07 18.69
N SER A 368 7.39 -9.35 18.22
CA SER A 368 7.67 -10.22 17.05
C SER A 368 7.25 -11.69 17.23
N GLY A 369 7.04 -12.12 18.48
CA GLY A 369 6.78 -13.52 18.85
C GLY A 369 8.05 -14.33 19.11
N GLU A 370 9.24 -13.75 18.95
CA GLU A 370 10.53 -14.43 19.20
C GLU A 370 10.70 -14.82 20.67
N GLY A 371 10.37 -13.93 21.61
CA GLY A 371 10.42 -14.22 23.05
C GLY A 371 9.59 -15.45 23.44
N PRO A 372 8.29 -15.49 23.11
CA PRO A 372 7.46 -16.68 23.25
C PRO A 372 8.04 -17.93 22.58
N LEU A 373 8.55 -17.82 21.34
CA LEU A 373 9.15 -18.94 20.62
C LEU A 373 10.37 -19.52 21.34
N ILE A 374 11.30 -18.67 21.76
CA ILE A 374 12.53 -19.05 22.48
C ILE A 374 12.19 -19.74 23.82
N ALA A 375 11.14 -19.27 24.50
CA ALA A 375 10.64 -19.88 25.74
C ALA A 375 9.89 -21.22 25.51
N GLY A 376 9.72 -21.65 24.26
CA GLY A 376 9.06 -22.90 23.89
C GLY A 376 7.53 -22.83 23.85
N ALA A 377 6.95 -21.63 23.74
CA ALA A 377 5.51 -21.46 23.54
C ALA A 377 5.06 -22.07 22.21
N VAL A 378 3.82 -22.57 22.18
CA VAL A 378 3.18 -23.09 20.94
C VAL A 378 2.31 -22.03 20.26
N GLY A 379 2.07 -20.91 20.91
CA GLY A 379 1.26 -19.80 20.40
C GLY A 379 1.42 -18.54 21.24
N ALA A 380 1.07 -17.38 20.70
CA ALA A 380 1.05 -16.11 21.42
C ALA A 380 -0.21 -15.28 21.12
N LEU A 381 -0.80 -14.71 22.17
CA LEU A 381 -1.85 -13.71 22.06
C LEU A 381 -1.27 -12.37 22.48
N LEU A 382 -1.39 -11.36 21.62
CA LEU A 382 -0.86 -10.03 21.86
C LEU A 382 -2.04 -9.09 22.13
N ARG A 383 -2.01 -8.31 23.22
CA ARG A 383 -3.02 -7.29 23.50
C ARG A 383 -2.40 -5.92 23.67
N ASP A 384 -2.97 -4.92 23.00
CA ASP A 384 -2.63 -3.51 23.20
C ASP A 384 -3.73 -2.58 22.66
N ASN A 385 -3.46 -1.28 22.68
CA ASN A 385 -4.35 -0.23 22.13
C ASN A 385 -3.98 0.16 20.69
N SER A 386 -3.13 -0.60 20.00
CA SER A 386 -2.72 -0.27 18.64
C SER A 386 -3.90 -0.46 17.68
N PRO A 387 -4.06 0.41 16.66
CA PRO A 387 -5.10 0.25 15.66
C PRO A 387 -5.05 -1.13 14.99
N LYS A 388 -6.24 -1.70 14.73
CA LYS A 388 -6.43 -3.05 14.15
C LYS A 388 -6.70 -3.01 12.66
N ASP A 389 -6.02 -2.11 11.97
CA ASP A 389 -6.19 -1.87 10.55
C ASP A 389 -5.13 -2.54 9.68
N VAL A 390 -4.18 -3.26 10.29
CA VAL A 390 -3.06 -3.93 9.61
C VAL A 390 -2.80 -5.29 10.23
N ALA A 391 -2.57 -6.30 9.40
CA ALA A 391 -2.20 -7.63 9.84
C ALA A 391 -0.69 -7.89 9.69
N PHE A 392 -0.11 -8.58 10.67
CA PHE A 392 1.30 -8.95 10.70
C PHE A 392 1.48 -10.46 10.77
N SER A 393 2.56 -10.97 10.15
CA SER A 393 3.01 -12.35 10.27
C SER A 393 3.92 -12.52 11.50
N PHE A 394 3.77 -13.62 12.21
CA PHE A 394 4.58 -13.95 13.40
C PHE A 394 5.31 -15.28 13.21
N VAL A 395 6.36 -15.52 14.00
CA VAL A 395 7.20 -16.74 13.94
C VAL A 395 6.49 -18.02 14.42
N LEU A 396 5.34 -17.87 15.08
CA LEU A 396 4.52 -18.94 15.65
C LEU A 396 3.02 -18.56 15.55
N PRO A 397 2.07 -19.49 15.83
CA PRO A 397 0.65 -19.18 15.83
C PRO A 397 0.33 -17.98 16.72
N ALA A 398 -0.18 -16.90 16.15
CA ALA A 398 -0.44 -15.68 16.91
C ALA A 398 -1.65 -14.89 16.45
N SER A 399 -2.29 -14.20 17.40
CA SER A 399 -3.39 -13.27 17.14
C SER A 399 -3.21 -12.00 17.96
N HIS A 400 -3.34 -10.84 17.29
CA HIS A 400 -3.24 -9.54 17.94
C HIS A 400 -4.63 -9.00 18.22
N LEU A 401 -5.01 -8.98 19.49
CA LEU A 401 -6.32 -8.62 20.04
C LEU A 401 -6.31 -7.19 20.55
N ASP A 402 -7.47 -6.54 20.55
CA ASP A 402 -7.59 -5.24 21.22
C ASP A 402 -7.48 -5.40 22.74
N LEU A 403 -7.29 -4.28 23.44
CA LEU A 403 -7.11 -4.30 24.88
C LEU A 403 -8.37 -4.78 25.63
N VAL A 404 -9.57 -4.56 25.11
CA VAL A 404 -10.82 -4.95 25.76
C VAL A 404 -10.96 -6.47 25.75
N ASP A 405 -10.82 -7.08 24.58
CA ASP A 405 -10.91 -8.53 24.41
C ASP A 405 -9.71 -9.24 25.05
N GLY A 406 -8.50 -8.68 24.90
CA GLY A 406 -7.32 -9.17 25.60
C GLY A 406 -7.44 -9.11 27.13
N SER A 407 -8.17 -8.13 27.68
CA SER A 407 -8.45 -8.05 29.12
C SER A 407 -9.42 -9.13 29.57
N LYS A 408 -10.45 -9.44 28.77
CA LYS A 408 -11.37 -10.55 29.07
C LYS A 408 -10.65 -11.90 29.03
N ILE A 409 -9.71 -12.11 28.10
CA ILE A 409 -8.88 -13.33 28.06
C ILE A 409 -8.01 -13.44 29.31
N PHE A 410 -7.41 -12.35 29.78
CA PHE A 410 -6.65 -12.37 31.03
C PHE A 410 -7.51 -12.73 32.24
N VAL A 411 -8.73 -12.17 32.33
CA VAL A 411 -9.70 -12.57 33.36
C VAL A 411 -10.03 -14.06 33.26
N TYR A 412 -10.23 -14.58 32.05
CA TYR A 412 -10.45 -16.00 31.82
C TYR A 412 -9.28 -16.87 32.32
N ILE A 413 -8.03 -16.50 31.99
CA ILE A 413 -6.83 -17.22 32.45
C ILE A 413 -6.81 -17.32 33.98
N ASN A 414 -7.16 -16.24 34.68
CA ASN A 414 -7.19 -16.22 36.15
C ASN A 414 -8.43 -16.88 36.76
N SER A 415 -9.47 -17.16 35.97
CA SER A 415 -10.72 -17.74 36.47
C SER A 415 -10.69 -19.26 36.64
N THR A 416 -9.71 -19.94 36.04
CA THR A 416 -9.62 -21.41 36.02
C THR A 416 -8.17 -21.90 35.98
N SER A 417 -7.88 -22.99 36.69
CA SER A 417 -6.55 -23.64 36.67
C SER A 417 -6.27 -24.42 35.38
N ASN A 418 -7.27 -24.60 34.51
CA ASN A 418 -7.17 -25.33 33.25
C ASN A 418 -7.57 -24.44 32.05
N ALA A 419 -7.09 -23.19 32.05
CA ALA A 419 -7.32 -22.26 30.95
C ALA A 419 -6.68 -22.80 29.67
N THR A 420 -7.46 -22.88 28.58
CA THR A 420 -7.01 -23.40 27.29
C THR A 420 -7.50 -22.52 26.15
N ALA A 421 -6.80 -22.56 25.01
CA ALA A 421 -7.24 -21.92 23.79
C ALA A 421 -6.75 -22.64 22.53
N THR A 422 -7.39 -22.31 21.41
CA THR A 422 -6.96 -22.63 20.05
C THR A 422 -6.89 -21.33 19.25
N ILE A 423 -5.76 -21.12 18.57
CA ILE A 423 -5.58 -20.04 17.59
C ILE A 423 -5.86 -20.62 16.21
N PHE A 424 -6.84 -20.08 15.50
CA PHE A 424 -7.18 -20.54 14.16
C PHE A 424 -6.26 -19.93 13.11
N LYS A 425 -6.09 -20.62 11.99
CA LYS A 425 -5.55 -20.03 10.77
C LYS A 425 -6.39 -18.80 10.38
N SER A 426 -5.74 -17.77 9.84
CA SER A 426 -6.45 -16.56 9.44
C SER A 426 -7.49 -16.81 8.35
N ASN A 427 -8.54 -16.00 8.36
CA ASN A 427 -9.54 -15.94 7.31
C ASN A 427 -9.57 -14.54 6.68
N GLU A 428 -10.04 -14.50 5.43
CA GLU A 428 -10.26 -13.28 4.67
C GLU A 428 -11.73 -12.85 4.78
N VAL A 429 -11.96 -11.57 5.06
CA VAL A 429 -13.29 -10.98 5.02
C VAL A 429 -13.28 -9.68 4.21
N ASN A 430 -14.47 -9.26 3.80
CA ASN A 430 -14.68 -8.05 3.03
C ASN A 430 -15.03 -6.86 3.95
N ASP A 431 -14.12 -5.90 4.09
CA ASP A 431 -14.33 -4.65 4.82
C ASP A 431 -14.95 -3.57 3.92
N THR A 432 -16.25 -3.34 4.11
CA THR A 432 -17.01 -2.36 3.32
C THR A 432 -16.65 -0.90 3.63
N ARG A 433 -15.78 -0.64 4.61
CA ARG A 433 -15.30 0.71 4.96
C ARG A 433 -14.09 1.13 4.12
N ALA A 434 -13.45 0.20 3.41
CA ALA A 434 -12.32 0.51 2.54
C ALA A 434 -12.73 1.39 1.35
N PRO A 435 -11.83 2.26 0.84
CA PRO A 435 -10.48 2.51 1.35
C PRO A 435 -10.48 3.56 2.48
N TYR A 436 -9.64 3.34 3.50
CA TYR A 436 -9.26 4.35 4.49
C TYR A 436 -7.75 4.30 4.72
N VAL A 437 -7.16 5.40 5.20
CA VAL A 437 -5.71 5.54 5.37
C VAL A 437 -5.25 4.74 6.58
N ALA A 438 -4.21 3.93 6.40
CA ALA A 438 -3.66 3.10 7.46
C ALA A 438 -3.07 3.94 8.61
N SER A 439 -3.16 3.43 9.83
CA SER A 439 -2.68 4.06 11.06
C SER A 439 -1.19 4.38 11.02
N PHE A 440 -0.36 3.54 10.40
CA PHE A 440 1.08 3.82 10.24
C PHE A 440 1.39 4.86 9.17
N SER A 441 0.53 5.09 8.16
CA SER A 441 0.88 5.89 6.99
C SER A 441 1.26 7.32 7.39
N SER A 442 2.46 7.81 7.13
CA SER A 442 2.85 9.14 7.58
C SER A 442 1.90 10.23 7.06
N ARG A 443 1.58 11.22 7.92
CA ARG A 443 0.67 12.33 7.64
C ARG A 443 1.46 13.59 7.29
N GLY A 444 0.86 14.42 6.44
CA GLY A 444 1.21 15.84 6.32
C GLY A 444 0.83 16.65 7.57
N PRO A 445 0.94 17.98 7.53
CA PRO A 445 1.41 18.79 6.40
C PRO A 445 2.89 18.57 6.08
N ASN A 446 3.34 19.08 4.93
CA ASN A 446 4.76 19.15 4.61
C ASN A 446 5.49 19.99 5.67
N PRO A 447 6.49 19.44 6.37
CA PRO A 447 7.15 20.10 7.50
C PRO A 447 8.09 21.23 7.11
N ILE A 448 8.52 21.30 5.84
CA ILE A 448 9.42 22.35 5.32
C ILE A 448 8.63 23.42 4.58
N THR A 449 7.64 23.01 3.77
CA THR A 449 6.78 23.92 3.02
C THR A 449 5.31 23.58 3.23
N PRO A 450 4.67 24.07 4.31
CA PRO A 450 3.29 23.73 4.64
C PRO A 450 2.27 24.05 3.53
N GLU A 451 2.55 25.02 2.66
CA GLU A 451 1.72 25.42 1.52
C GLU A 451 1.69 24.40 0.38
N ILE A 452 2.63 23.44 0.35
CA ILE A 452 2.62 22.31 -0.58
C ILE A 452 1.97 21.11 0.13
N LEU A 453 0.73 20.82 -0.25
CA LEU A 453 -0.01 19.70 0.32
C LEU A 453 0.71 18.37 0.09
N LYS A 454 0.89 17.62 1.18
CA LYS A 454 1.42 16.26 1.16
C LYS A 454 0.66 15.38 2.17
N PRO A 455 0.58 14.05 1.94
CA PRO A 455 0.99 13.33 0.74
C PRO A 455 0.19 13.75 -0.50
N ASP A 456 0.61 13.36 -1.70
CA ASP A 456 -0.05 13.80 -2.94
C ASP A 456 -1.36 13.04 -3.20
N LEU A 457 -1.33 11.73 -2.95
CA LEU A 457 -2.47 10.82 -3.04
C LEU A 457 -2.22 9.56 -2.19
N SER A 458 -3.21 8.67 -2.10
CA SER A 458 -3.11 7.36 -1.47
C SER A 458 -3.32 6.22 -2.47
N ALA A 459 -2.74 5.06 -2.17
CA ALA A 459 -2.91 3.84 -2.95
C ALA A 459 -2.97 2.60 -2.02
N PRO A 460 -3.35 1.42 -2.52
CA PRO A 460 -3.32 0.17 -1.75
C PRO A 460 -1.95 -0.10 -1.14
N GLY A 461 -1.87 -0.12 0.19
CA GLY A 461 -0.62 -0.35 0.92
C GLY A 461 -0.76 -1.23 2.15
N VAL A 462 -1.93 -1.87 2.33
CA VAL A 462 -2.20 -2.76 3.46
C VAL A 462 -2.52 -4.15 2.94
N ASP A 463 -1.89 -5.14 3.55
CA ASP A 463 -2.03 -6.57 3.32
C ASP A 463 -1.88 -6.94 1.84
N ILE A 464 -0.81 -6.44 1.20
CA ILE A 464 -0.56 -6.62 -0.23
C ILE A 464 0.21 -7.92 -0.49
N VAL A 465 -0.35 -8.76 -1.37
CA VAL A 465 0.30 -10.00 -1.82
C VAL A 465 1.18 -9.67 -3.03
N ALA A 466 2.47 -9.92 -2.93
CA ALA A 466 3.41 -9.82 -4.06
C ALA A 466 4.54 -10.85 -3.93
N ALA A 467 5.42 -10.90 -4.91
CA ALA A 467 6.53 -11.85 -4.90
C ALA A 467 7.45 -11.61 -3.70
N TRP A 468 8.10 -12.66 -3.23
CA TRP A 468 9.00 -12.61 -2.09
C TRP A 468 10.31 -13.33 -2.38
N SER A 469 11.39 -12.86 -1.77
CA SER A 469 12.68 -13.51 -1.88
C SER A 469 12.67 -14.85 -1.13
N LEU A 470 13.12 -15.91 -1.79
CA LEU A 470 13.35 -17.21 -1.13
C LEU A 470 14.59 -17.20 -0.23
N ALA A 471 15.29 -16.07 -0.13
CA ALA A 471 16.36 -15.82 0.83
C ALA A 471 15.89 -15.02 2.05
N SER A 472 14.58 -14.76 2.22
CA SER A 472 14.01 -14.16 3.44
C SER A 472 12.78 -14.90 3.97
N PRO A 473 12.65 -15.14 5.29
CA PRO A 473 11.50 -15.81 5.86
C PRO A 473 10.27 -14.90 5.89
N VAL A 474 9.06 -15.49 5.97
CA VAL A 474 7.77 -14.76 5.91
C VAL A 474 7.68 -13.60 6.90
N SER A 475 8.08 -13.79 8.16
CA SER A 475 8.01 -12.73 9.17
C SER A 475 9.29 -11.91 9.32
N GLN A 476 10.36 -12.22 8.57
CA GLN A 476 11.70 -11.63 8.71
C GLN A 476 12.35 -11.73 10.11
N ASN A 477 11.76 -12.51 11.01
CA ASN A 477 12.22 -12.66 12.39
C ASN A 477 12.94 -13.99 12.56
N ARG A 478 13.82 -14.07 13.57
CA ARG A 478 14.62 -15.26 13.83
C ARG A 478 13.72 -16.42 14.26
N GLY A 479 14.00 -17.61 13.73
CA GLY A 479 13.26 -18.83 14.04
C GLY A 479 12.05 -19.09 13.15
N ASP A 480 11.67 -18.17 12.26
CA ASP A 480 10.72 -18.45 11.19
C ASP A 480 11.41 -19.26 10.07
N ASN A 481 10.87 -20.45 9.79
CA ASN A 481 11.38 -21.36 8.77
C ASN A 481 10.50 -21.40 7.52
N ARG A 482 9.55 -20.45 7.37
CA ARG A 482 8.67 -20.37 6.20
C ARG A 482 9.35 -19.55 5.10
N TRP A 483 9.84 -20.23 4.07
CA TRP A 483 10.40 -19.62 2.85
C TRP A 483 9.41 -19.83 1.70
N VAL A 484 8.87 -18.74 1.16
CA VAL A 484 7.73 -18.79 0.23
C VAL A 484 7.93 -17.82 -0.93
N PRO A 485 7.38 -18.11 -2.11
CA PRO A 485 7.52 -17.24 -3.29
C PRO A 485 6.63 -15.99 -3.26
N PHE A 486 5.64 -15.94 -2.35
CA PHE A 486 4.73 -14.81 -2.19
C PHE A 486 4.51 -14.50 -0.71
N ASN A 487 4.52 -13.22 -0.37
CA ASN A 487 4.31 -12.76 1.00
C ASN A 487 3.24 -11.65 1.06
N ILE A 488 2.69 -11.44 2.25
CA ILE A 488 1.68 -10.43 2.55
C ILE A 488 2.28 -9.43 3.52
N ILE A 489 2.53 -8.21 3.04
CA ILE A 489 3.09 -7.13 3.86
C ILE A 489 2.35 -5.82 3.64
N SER A 490 2.58 -4.89 4.56
CA SER A 490 1.92 -3.60 4.65
C SER A 490 2.94 -2.49 4.79
N GLY A 491 2.67 -1.36 4.14
CA GLY A 491 3.54 -0.18 4.18
C GLY A 491 3.18 0.83 3.10
N THR A 492 3.58 2.08 3.30
CA THR A 492 3.63 3.06 2.19
C THR A 492 4.59 2.60 1.10
N SER A 493 5.54 1.73 1.44
CA SER A 493 6.38 0.98 0.52
C SER A 493 5.62 0.10 -0.48
N MET A 494 4.43 -0.40 -0.14
CA MET A 494 3.58 -1.18 -1.04
C MET A 494 2.64 -0.28 -1.84
N ALA A 495 2.28 0.89 -1.30
CA ALA A 495 1.47 1.88 -2.02
C ALA A 495 2.27 2.59 -3.12
N CYS A 496 3.53 2.93 -2.85
CA CYS A 496 4.47 3.53 -3.80
C CYS A 496 4.51 2.80 -5.17
N PRO A 497 4.81 1.49 -5.26
CA PRO A 497 4.88 0.77 -6.53
C PRO A 497 3.54 0.65 -7.27
N HIS A 498 2.39 0.71 -6.58
CA HIS A 498 1.09 0.82 -7.27
C HIS A 498 1.01 2.15 -8.06
N VAL A 499 1.48 3.24 -7.48
CA VAL A 499 1.49 4.55 -8.14
C VAL A 499 2.58 4.63 -9.20
N SER A 500 3.77 4.05 -8.97
CA SER A 500 4.83 3.94 -9.98
C SER A 500 4.33 3.21 -11.22
N ALA A 501 3.57 2.13 -11.05
CA ALA A 501 2.98 1.40 -12.17
C ALA A 501 1.88 2.19 -12.87
N ALA A 502 1.04 2.94 -12.14
CA ALA A 502 0.07 3.83 -12.77
C ALA A 502 0.75 4.98 -13.54
N ALA A 503 1.86 5.51 -13.04
CA ALA A 503 2.67 6.51 -13.74
C ALA A 503 3.30 5.93 -15.01
N ALA A 504 3.85 4.71 -14.96
CA ALA A 504 4.35 3.99 -16.11
C ALA A 504 3.25 3.65 -17.13
N TYR A 505 2.07 3.27 -16.65
CA TYR A 505 0.88 3.07 -17.48
C TYR A 505 0.53 4.35 -18.23
N ILE A 506 0.46 5.51 -17.56
CA ILE A 506 0.26 6.80 -18.23
C ILE A 506 1.37 7.10 -19.24
N LYS A 507 2.65 6.90 -18.87
CA LYS A 507 3.80 7.12 -19.76
C LYS A 507 3.71 6.27 -21.03
N SER A 508 3.16 5.06 -20.96
CA SER A 508 2.97 4.22 -22.15
C SER A 508 1.99 4.83 -23.16
N PHE A 509 0.92 5.49 -22.70
CA PHE A 509 -0.04 6.20 -23.56
C PHE A 509 0.44 7.60 -23.94
N HIS A 510 1.25 8.22 -23.08
CA HIS A 510 1.72 9.60 -23.22
C HIS A 510 3.24 9.69 -23.05
N PRO A 511 4.03 9.14 -24.01
CA PRO A 511 5.48 9.02 -23.86
C PRO A 511 6.21 10.37 -23.76
N THR A 512 5.59 11.45 -24.26
CA THR A 512 6.15 12.81 -24.25
C THR A 512 5.78 13.63 -23.02
N TRP A 513 4.91 13.13 -22.13
CA TRP A 513 4.53 13.88 -20.94
C TRP A 513 5.69 14.02 -19.96
N SER A 514 5.77 15.22 -19.38
CA SER A 514 6.71 15.57 -18.32
C SER A 514 6.36 14.82 -17.01
N PRO A 515 7.30 14.75 -16.05
CA PRO A 515 7.03 14.23 -14.72
C PRO A 515 5.84 14.93 -14.02
N SER A 516 5.75 16.25 -14.15
CA SER A 516 4.69 17.06 -13.55
C SER A 516 3.34 16.84 -14.23
N ALA A 517 3.30 16.62 -15.55
CA ALA A 517 2.08 16.25 -16.27
C ALA A 517 1.52 14.89 -15.80
N ILE A 518 2.38 13.86 -15.69
CA ILE A 518 2.00 12.52 -15.21
C ILE A 518 1.50 12.61 -13.76
N LYS A 519 2.27 13.30 -12.90
CA LYS A 519 1.90 13.56 -11.51
C LYS A 519 0.57 14.30 -11.41
N SER A 520 0.37 15.35 -12.21
CA SER A 520 -0.89 16.09 -12.25
C SER A 520 -2.05 15.18 -12.62
N SER A 521 -1.90 14.34 -13.63
CA SER A 521 -2.97 13.45 -14.06
C SER A 521 -3.41 12.49 -12.96
N LEU A 522 -2.43 11.90 -12.25
CA LEU A 522 -2.68 11.01 -11.11
C LEU A 522 -3.42 11.72 -9.97
N ILE A 523 -3.01 12.95 -9.65
CA ILE A 523 -3.59 13.74 -8.57
C ILE A 523 -5.01 14.21 -8.93
N THR A 524 -5.21 14.74 -10.14
CA THR A 524 -6.49 15.38 -10.51
C THR A 524 -7.62 14.39 -10.78
N THR A 525 -7.27 13.13 -11.04
CA THR A 525 -8.23 12.05 -11.32
C THR A 525 -8.44 11.10 -10.14
N ALA A 526 -7.72 11.31 -9.03
CA ALA A 526 -7.87 10.53 -7.81
C ALA A 526 -9.32 10.55 -7.30
N SER A 527 -9.80 9.39 -6.86
CA SER A 527 -11.14 9.21 -6.28
C SER A 527 -11.17 9.85 -4.89
N PRO A 528 -12.08 10.80 -4.60
CA PRO A 528 -12.16 11.41 -3.27
C PRO A 528 -12.39 10.37 -2.17
N MET A 529 -11.76 10.59 -1.00
CA MET A 529 -11.92 9.74 0.17
C MET A 529 -12.74 10.43 1.27
N SER A 530 -13.36 9.64 2.14
CA SER A 530 -14.19 10.16 3.23
C SER A 530 -13.33 10.72 4.37
N SER A 531 -13.55 11.99 4.73
CA SER A 531 -12.96 12.59 5.93
C SER A 531 -13.54 12.02 7.23
N GLY A 532 -14.74 11.42 7.20
CA GLY A 532 -15.33 10.75 8.37
C GLY A 532 -14.54 9.51 8.80
N MET A 533 -13.84 8.86 7.87
CA MET A 533 -12.93 7.73 8.16
C MET A 533 -11.48 8.17 8.31
N ASN A 534 -11.15 9.42 7.95
CA ASN A 534 -9.79 9.95 7.90
C ASN A 534 -9.80 11.37 8.46
N SER A 535 -9.66 11.50 9.78
CA SER A 535 -9.79 12.78 10.48
C SER A 535 -8.80 13.86 10.03
N ASP A 536 -7.62 13.46 9.57
CA ASP A 536 -6.61 14.40 9.03
C ASP A 536 -6.85 14.76 7.55
N ALA A 537 -7.92 14.23 6.95
CA ALA A 537 -8.38 14.52 5.59
C ALA A 537 -7.25 14.46 4.55
N GLU A 538 -7.01 15.53 3.80
CA GLU A 538 -5.98 15.62 2.76
C GLU A 538 -4.54 15.45 3.31
N PHE A 539 -4.29 15.68 4.61
CA PHE A 539 -2.98 15.32 5.20
C PHE A 539 -2.81 13.82 5.40
N ALA A 540 -3.88 13.03 5.32
CA ALA A 540 -3.81 11.58 5.30
C ALA A 540 -3.76 11.02 3.88
N TYR A 541 -4.66 11.46 2.98
CA TYR A 541 -4.84 10.85 1.66
C TYR A 541 -4.50 11.74 0.47
N GLY A 542 -4.03 12.98 0.67
CA GLY A 542 -3.77 13.93 -0.40
C GLY A 542 -5.03 14.20 -1.22
N SER A 543 -4.97 13.98 -2.53
CA SER A 543 -6.13 14.17 -3.41
C SER A 543 -7.16 13.05 -3.36
N GLY A 544 -6.82 11.90 -2.78
CA GLY A 544 -7.72 10.76 -2.63
C GLY A 544 -7.05 9.44 -2.99
N HIS A 545 -7.85 8.44 -3.36
CA HIS A 545 -7.40 7.11 -3.74
C HIS A 545 -7.08 7.03 -5.23
N LEU A 546 -5.97 6.37 -5.57
CA LEU A 546 -5.49 6.18 -6.94
C LEU A 546 -6.59 5.66 -7.88
N ASN A 547 -6.68 6.24 -9.09
CA ASN A 547 -7.57 5.80 -10.15
C ASN A 547 -6.82 5.71 -11.50
N PRO A 548 -6.19 4.57 -11.83
CA PRO A 548 -5.33 4.47 -13.01
C PRO A 548 -6.10 4.63 -14.33
N ILE A 549 -7.36 4.18 -14.38
CA ILE A 549 -8.19 4.21 -15.59
C ILE A 549 -8.54 5.64 -16.00
N LYS A 550 -8.86 6.50 -15.03
CA LYS A 550 -9.13 7.91 -15.35
C LYS A 550 -7.86 8.70 -15.65
N ALA A 551 -6.72 8.30 -15.09
CA ALA A 551 -5.47 9.04 -15.20
C ALA A 551 -4.81 8.97 -16.59
N ILE A 552 -5.24 8.10 -17.50
CA ILE A 552 -4.76 8.16 -18.90
C ILE A 552 -5.44 9.24 -19.73
N ASN A 553 -6.56 9.79 -19.26
CA ASN A 553 -7.25 10.88 -19.95
C ASN A 553 -7.87 11.87 -18.92
N PRO A 554 -7.03 12.73 -18.31
CA PRO A 554 -7.47 13.63 -17.24
C PRO A 554 -8.23 14.87 -17.76
N GLY A 555 -8.23 15.11 -19.08
CA GLY A 555 -8.73 16.34 -19.69
C GLY A 555 -7.80 17.54 -19.52
N LEU A 556 -7.45 17.88 -18.27
CA LEU A 556 -6.54 18.98 -17.92
C LEU A 556 -5.37 18.51 -17.05
N ILE A 557 -4.19 19.10 -17.30
CA ILE A 557 -2.98 18.89 -16.48
C ILE A 557 -2.38 20.22 -16.02
N TYR A 558 -1.80 20.22 -14.83
CA TYR A 558 -1.00 21.28 -14.23
C TYR A 558 0.48 20.96 -14.50
N ASP A 559 0.96 21.35 -15.68
CA ASP A 559 2.33 21.09 -16.10
C ASP A 559 3.29 22.13 -15.50
N SER A 560 4.50 21.69 -15.15
CA SER A 560 5.56 22.53 -14.54
C SER A 560 6.92 22.12 -15.07
N SER A 561 7.78 23.12 -15.28
CA SER A 561 9.15 22.99 -15.79
C SER A 561 10.19 23.09 -14.67
N GLU A 562 11.45 22.81 -14.99
CA GLU A 562 12.59 23.02 -14.06
C GLU A 562 12.61 24.45 -13.49
N VAL A 563 12.35 25.46 -14.34
CA VAL A 563 12.36 26.88 -13.96
C VAL A 563 11.32 27.18 -12.87
N ASP A 564 10.16 26.51 -12.90
CA ASP A 564 9.12 26.70 -11.88
C ASP A 564 9.60 26.21 -10.51
N TYR A 565 10.34 25.10 -10.45
CA TYR A 565 10.91 24.59 -9.21
C TYR A 565 12.10 25.43 -8.72
N ILE A 566 12.92 25.98 -9.62
CA ILE A 566 13.98 26.93 -9.26
C ILE A 566 13.36 28.20 -8.66
N ASN A 567 12.31 28.75 -9.27
CA ASN A 567 11.58 29.91 -8.76
C ASN A 567 10.95 29.61 -7.39
N PHE A 568 10.39 28.41 -7.21
CA PHE A 568 9.91 27.94 -5.92
C PHE A 568 11.01 27.94 -4.86
N LEU A 569 12.19 27.41 -5.17
CA LEU A 569 13.33 27.38 -4.25
C LEU A 569 13.84 28.80 -3.92
N CYS A 570 13.92 29.69 -4.90
CA CYS A 570 14.20 31.12 -4.64
C CYS A 570 13.16 31.71 -3.66
N GLY A 571 11.88 31.37 -3.85
CA GLY A 571 10.79 31.80 -2.95
C GLY A 571 10.88 31.26 -1.53
N GLN A 572 11.50 30.10 -1.33
CA GLN A 572 11.81 29.51 -0.01
C GLN A 572 13.02 30.18 0.68
N GLY A 573 13.76 31.05 -0.03
CA GLY A 573 14.95 31.70 0.51
C GLY A 573 16.26 30.96 0.25
N TYR A 574 16.29 29.97 -0.67
CA TYR A 574 17.54 29.37 -1.11
C TYR A 574 18.39 30.39 -1.86
N ASP A 575 19.69 30.44 -1.54
CA ASP A 575 20.62 31.39 -2.15
C ASP A 575 20.98 31.00 -3.60
N THR A 576 21.16 32.01 -4.44
CA THR A 576 21.53 31.88 -5.85
C THR A 576 22.84 31.10 -6.01
N ARG A 577 23.82 31.29 -5.13
CA ARG A 577 25.10 30.57 -5.20
C ARG A 577 24.90 29.07 -5.04
N PHE A 578 24.07 28.66 -4.09
CA PHE A 578 23.74 27.25 -3.85
C PHE A 578 22.92 26.65 -4.99
N LEU A 579 21.92 27.39 -5.50
CA LEU A 579 21.12 26.93 -6.64
C LEU A 579 21.95 26.73 -7.91
N ARG A 580 22.92 27.61 -8.19
CA ARG A 580 23.85 27.45 -9.32
C ARG A 580 24.75 26.22 -9.16
N GLN A 581 25.13 25.85 -7.94
CA GLN A 581 25.90 24.64 -7.70
C GLN A 581 25.10 23.37 -7.99
N VAL A 582 23.80 23.36 -7.65
CA VAL A 582 22.91 22.21 -7.88
C VAL A 582 22.45 22.13 -9.34
N THR A 583 22.02 23.24 -9.92
CA THR A 583 21.49 23.27 -11.30
C THR A 583 22.59 23.29 -12.36
N ARG A 584 23.81 23.75 -12.02
CA ARG A 584 24.92 24.04 -12.95
C ARG A 584 24.59 25.05 -14.05
N ASP A 585 23.47 25.75 -13.92
CA ASP A 585 23.00 26.78 -14.86
C ASP A 585 23.17 28.19 -14.26
N ASN A 586 23.03 29.24 -15.07
CA ASN A 586 23.07 30.64 -14.63
C ASN A 586 21.79 31.08 -13.87
N ALA A 587 21.15 30.17 -13.12
CA ALA A 587 19.97 30.47 -12.32
C ALA A 587 20.23 31.68 -11.41
N THR A 588 19.28 32.60 -11.33
CA THR A 588 19.35 33.81 -10.48
C THR A 588 18.05 33.99 -9.74
N CYS A 589 18.13 34.11 -8.41
CA CYS A 589 17.01 34.62 -7.62
C CYS A 589 17.02 36.14 -7.72
N SER A 590 16.01 36.70 -8.37
CA SER A 590 15.77 38.14 -8.45
C SER A 590 14.87 38.62 -7.29
N ALA A 591 14.79 39.93 -7.07
CA ALA A 591 13.89 40.50 -6.07
C ALA A 591 12.40 40.14 -6.33
N GLY A 592 12.01 39.85 -7.58
CA GLY A 592 10.68 39.37 -7.94
C GLY A 592 10.41 37.89 -7.65
N THR A 593 11.47 37.08 -7.46
CA THR A 593 11.36 35.67 -7.03
C THR A 593 11.53 35.50 -5.52
N ASN A 594 11.99 36.54 -4.80
CA ASN A 594 12.18 36.51 -3.36
C ASN A 594 10.87 36.88 -2.63
N GLY A 595 10.40 35.98 -1.75
CA GLY A 595 9.37 36.29 -0.74
C GLY A 595 7.90 36.35 -1.18
N THR A 596 7.57 36.13 -2.47
CA THR A 596 6.17 36.21 -2.95
C THR A 596 5.70 35.04 -3.84
N VAL A 597 6.54 34.04 -4.14
CA VAL A 597 6.21 32.97 -5.12
C VAL A 597 5.88 31.62 -4.47
N LEU A 598 5.78 31.54 -3.13
CA LEU A 598 5.36 30.32 -2.42
C LEU A 598 3.98 29.81 -2.86
N SER A 599 3.12 30.71 -3.34
CA SER A 599 1.74 30.42 -3.74
C SER A 599 1.58 30.02 -5.21
N ASP A 600 2.62 30.16 -6.04
CA ASP A 600 2.48 30.16 -7.50
C ASP A 600 3.13 28.98 -8.23
N LEU A 601 3.80 28.06 -7.51
CA LEU A 601 4.14 26.77 -8.11
C LEU A 601 2.86 26.16 -8.69
N ASN A 602 2.90 25.77 -9.97
CA ASN A 602 1.73 25.30 -10.71
C ASN A 602 1.33 23.88 -10.30
N TYR A 603 0.96 23.74 -9.03
CA TYR A 603 0.72 22.48 -8.35
C TYR A 603 -0.79 22.14 -8.38
N PRO A 604 -1.16 20.86 -8.57
CA PRO A 604 -2.55 20.41 -8.70
C PRO A 604 -3.35 20.39 -7.37
N SER A 605 -2.89 21.09 -6.33
CA SER A 605 -3.59 21.27 -5.05
C SER A 605 -3.33 22.66 -4.47
N PHE A 606 -4.14 23.02 -3.47
CA PHE A 606 -4.08 24.31 -2.80
C PHE A 606 -4.03 24.10 -1.28
N ALA A 607 -2.96 24.56 -0.63
CA ALA A 607 -2.85 24.52 0.82
C ALA A 607 -2.56 25.94 1.36
N VAL A 608 -3.29 26.33 2.40
CA VAL A 608 -3.17 27.63 3.05
C VAL A 608 -2.88 27.40 4.52
N PHE A 609 -1.66 27.72 4.94
CA PHE A 609 -1.29 27.80 6.34
C PHE A 609 -1.62 29.18 6.91
N THR A 610 -2.19 29.21 8.10
CA THR A 610 -2.53 30.46 8.80
C THR A 610 -2.47 30.31 10.32
N SER A 611 -2.46 31.41 11.06
CA SER A 611 -2.73 31.39 12.50
C SER A 611 -4.24 31.44 12.77
N SER A 612 -4.66 30.79 13.85
CA SER A 612 -6.05 30.87 14.33
C SER A 612 -6.48 32.32 14.54
N SER A 613 -7.72 32.65 14.18
CA SER A 613 -8.32 33.98 14.40
C SER A 613 -7.79 35.12 13.52
N THR A 614 -6.96 34.85 12.51
CA THR A 614 -6.58 35.86 11.51
C THR A 614 -7.40 35.70 10.24
N THR A 615 -7.81 36.83 9.65
CA THR A 615 -8.42 36.86 8.32
C THR A 615 -7.35 36.62 7.28
N VAL A 616 -7.48 35.53 6.55
CA VAL A 616 -6.56 35.14 5.49
C VAL A 616 -7.11 35.58 4.16
N ARG A 617 -6.25 36.14 3.33
CA ARG A 617 -6.48 36.30 1.89
C ARG A 617 -5.30 35.71 1.15
N ARG A 618 -5.50 34.60 0.44
CA ARG A 618 -4.49 33.98 -0.43
C ARG A 618 -5.00 33.89 -1.85
N VAL A 619 -4.11 34.18 -2.79
CA VAL A 619 -4.36 34.10 -4.23
C VAL A 619 -3.34 33.12 -4.80
N PHE A 620 -3.83 32.13 -5.54
CA PHE A 620 -3.02 31.13 -6.21
C PHE A 620 -3.17 31.30 -7.71
N ASN A 621 -2.07 31.54 -8.43
CA ASN A 621 -2.07 31.52 -9.88
C ASN A 621 -1.83 30.10 -10.38
N ARG A 622 -2.65 29.63 -11.32
CA ARG A 622 -2.51 28.31 -11.95
C ARG A 622 -2.67 28.39 -13.44
N THR A 623 -1.99 27.50 -14.14
CA THR A 623 -2.09 27.32 -15.59
C THR A 623 -2.38 25.86 -15.87
N VAL A 624 -3.42 25.60 -16.65
CA VAL A 624 -3.77 24.24 -17.08
C VAL A 624 -3.57 24.09 -18.58
N THR A 625 -3.08 22.94 -18.99
CA THR A 625 -2.93 22.54 -20.39
C THR A 625 -4.05 21.56 -20.75
N ASN A 626 -4.74 21.79 -21.87
CA ASN A 626 -5.74 20.85 -22.38
C ASN A 626 -5.08 19.65 -23.03
N VAL A 627 -5.36 18.46 -22.52
CA VAL A 627 -4.92 17.16 -23.06
C VAL A 627 -6.08 16.23 -23.40
N GLY A 628 -7.32 16.70 -23.24
CA GLY A 628 -8.53 15.99 -23.64
C GLY A 628 -8.97 16.34 -25.06
N SER A 629 -10.26 16.60 -25.24
CA SER A 629 -10.82 16.96 -26.54
C SER A 629 -10.27 18.31 -27.06
N PRO A 630 -10.00 18.47 -28.38
CA PRO A 630 -9.43 19.70 -28.93
C PRO A 630 -10.24 20.95 -28.62
N MET A 631 -11.56 20.87 -28.73
CA MET A 631 -12.49 21.94 -28.37
C MET A 631 -13.26 21.51 -27.12
N ALA A 632 -12.97 22.13 -25.98
CA ALA A 632 -13.59 21.81 -24.71
C ALA A 632 -13.77 23.07 -23.87
N THR A 633 -14.92 23.19 -23.20
CA THR A 633 -15.20 24.29 -22.27
C THR A 633 -15.40 23.70 -20.87
N TYR A 634 -14.46 24.00 -19.98
CA TYR A 634 -14.52 23.59 -18.58
C TYR A 634 -15.16 24.68 -17.73
N ARG A 635 -16.01 24.28 -16.80
CA ARG A 635 -16.60 25.17 -15.78
C ARG A 635 -16.06 24.81 -14.40
N ALA A 636 -15.66 25.82 -13.63
CA ALA A 636 -15.19 25.63 -12.27
C ALA A 636 -16.36 25.35 -11.33
N ARG A 637 -16.28 24.25 -10.58
CA ARG A 637 -17.17 23.90 -9.48
C ARG A 637 -16.37 23.88 -8.18
N VAL A 638 -16.73 24.75 -7.24
CA VAL A 638 -16.08 24.83 -5.94
C VAL A 638 -16.98 24.22 -4.88
N SER A 639 -16.42 23.31 -4.08
CA SER A 639 -17.07 22.75 -2.90
C SER A 639 -16.19 23.03 -1.69
N PHE A 640 -16.56 24.02 -0.88
CA PHE A 640 -15.81 24.41 0.32
C PHE A 640 -16.79 24.91 1.41
N PRO A 641 -16.60 24.57 2.69
CA PRO A 641 -17.46 25.05 3.77
C PRO A 641 -17.49 26.58 3.87
N THR A 642 -18.64 27.18 3.59
CA THR A 642 -18.78 28.64 3.44
C THR A 642 -18.75 29.41 4.77
N ARG A 643 -18.87 28.72 5.91
CA ARG A 643 -18.79 29.34 7.24
C ARG A 643 -17.36 29.79 7.58
N THR A 644 -16.36 29.10 7.06
CA THR A 644 -14.94 29.35 7.39
C THR A 644 -14.29 30.30 6.39
N ALA A 645 -14.35 29.97 5.10
CA ALA A 645 -13.72 30.78 4.06
C ALA A 645 -14.51 30.75 2.76
N ARG A 646 -14.41 31.84 2.01
CA ARG A 646 -14.93 31.97 0.66
C ARG A 646 -13.82 31.64 -0.33
N VAL A 647 -14.12 30.70 -1.23
CA VAL A 647 -13.25 30.34 -2.34
C VAL A 647 -13.87 30.84 -3.64
N ARG A 648 -13.12 31.63 -4.42
CA ARG A 648 -13.53 32.16 -5.74
C ARG A 648 -12.51 31.76 -6.80
N VAL A 649 -12.98 31.58 -8.03
CA VAL A 649 -12.13 31.23 -9.19
C VAL A 649 -12.35 32.25 -10.30
N ASN A 650 -11.27 32.79 -10.86
CA ASN A 650 -11.32 33.80 -11.92
C ASN A 650 -10.29 33.54 -13.03
N PRO A 651 -10.70 33.36 -14.30
CA PRO A 651 -12.09 33.16 -14.75
C PRO A 651 -12.65 31.83 -14.21
N ASN A 652 -13.98 31.71 -14.13
CA ASN A 652 -14.67 30.47 -13.71
C ASN A 652 -15.05 29.55 -14.89
N VAL A 653 -14.68 29.93 -16.11
CA VAL A 653 -14.87 29.18 -17.35
C VAL A 653 -13.59 29.25 -18.16
N LEU A 654 -13.11 28.11 -18.67
CA LEU A 654 -11.96 28.01 -19.56
C LEU A 654 -12.41 27.33 -20.86
N SER A 655 -12.25 28.02 -21.98
CA SER A 655 -12.62 27.50 -23.31
C SER A 655 -11.36 27.29 -24.15
N PHE A 656 -11.09 26.02 -24.46
CA PHE A 656 -9.96 25.61 -25.27
C PHE A 656 -10.39 25.38 -26.72
N THR A 657 -9.52 25.72 -27.66
CA THR A 657 -9.71 25.57 -29.11
C THR A 657 -8.77 24.53 -29.73
N SER A 658 -7.75 24.09 -28.99
CA SER A 658 -6.86 22.99 -29.42
C SER A 658 -6.31 22.18 -28.24
N VAL A 659 -5.83 20.96 -28.54
CA VAL A 659 -5.00 20.18 -27.62
C VAL A 659 -3.64 20.86 -27.46
N GLY A 660 -3.12 20.91 -26.24
CA GLY A 660 -1.87 21.59 -25.88
C GLY A 660 -2.02 23.08 -25.58
N GLN A 661 -3.21 23.67 -25.79
CA GLN A 661 -3.45 25.06 -25.41
C GLN A 661 -3.41 25.21 -23.87
N LYS A 662 -2.73 26.26 -23.42
CA LYS A 662 -2.59 26.63 -22.01
C LYS A 662 -3.50 27.81 -21.69
N LEU A 663 -4.23 27.73 -20.57
CA LEU A 663 -5.01 28.85 -20.03
C LEU A 663 -4.76 28.98 -18.54
N SER A 664 -4.74 30.22 -18.05
CA SER A 664 -4.47 30.53 -16.64
C SER A 664 -5.73 30.99 -15.91
N PHE A 665 -5.77 30.74 -14.61
CA PHE A 665 -6.81 31.19 -13.70
C PHE A 665 -6.26 31.44 -12.31
N GLN A 666 -7.03 32.14 -11.49
CA GLN A 666 -6.73 32.44 -10.10
C GLN A 666 -7.70 31.73 -9.18
N VAL A 667 -7.20 31.18 -8.08
CA VAL A 667 -8.02 30.74 -6.93
C VAL A 667 -7.78 31.70 -5.78
N ILE A 668 -8.85 32.33 -5.30
CA ILE A 668 -8.83 33.33 -4.24
C ILE A 668 -9.53 32.73 -3.03
N ILE A 669 -8.81 32.59 -1.92
CA ILE A 669 -9.31 32.05 -0.65
C ILE A 669 -9.29 33.17 0.38
N GLU A 670 -10.47 33.56 0.87
CA GLU A 670 -10.67 34.68 1.79
C GLU A 670 -11.58 34.28 2.95
N GLY A 671 -11.10 34.38 4.19
CA GLY A 671 -11.93 34.08 5.37
C GLY A 671 -11.17 33.97 6.67
N THR A 672 -11.88 33.55 7.72
CA THR A 672 -11.34 33.40 9.07
C THR A 672 -11.58 31.96 9.53
N MET A 673 -10.50 31.31 9.95
CA MET A 673 -10.54 29.91 10.38
C MET A 673 -11.33 29.71 11.67
N ASP A 674 -12.19 28.68 11.69
CA ASP A 674 -12.98 28.24 12.84
C ASP A 674 -12.68 26.79 13.29
N ALA A 675 -11.83 26.07 12.56
CA ALA A 675 -11.39 24.71 12.86
C ALA A 675 -9.88 24.54 12.61
N SER A 676 -9.29 23.44 13.08
CA SER A 676 -7.86 23.16 12.89
C SER A 676 -7.48 22.87 11.44
N ILE A 677 -8.38 22.19 10.71
CA ILE A 677 -8.27 21.82 9.29
C ILE A 677 -9.65 21.98 8.66
N VAL A 678 -9.72 22.67 7.52
CA VAL A 678 -10.91 22.78 6.70
C VAL A 678 -10.59 22.42 5.26
N SER A 679 -11.36 21.48 4.73
CA SER A 679 -11.13 20.84 3.45
C SER A 679 -12.24 21.17 2.45
N GLY A 680 -11.85 21.27 1.18
CA GLY A 680 -12.76 21.36 0.06
C GLY A 680 -12.06 21.03 -1.24
N SER A 681 -12.64 21.45 -2.36
CA SER A 681 -12.06 21.19 -3.68
C SER A 681 -12.54 22.15 -4.75
N LEU A 682 -11.71 22.29 -5.78
CA LEU A 682 -12.04 22.85 -7.08
C LEU A 682 -12.12 21.70 -8.10
N VAL A 683 -13.17 21.65 -8.91
CA VAL A 683 -13.30 20.72 -10.03
C VAL A 683 -13.51 21.52 -11.31
N TRP A 684 -12.66 21.30 -12.30
CA TRP A 684 -12.92 21.71 -13.69
C TRP A 684 -13.67 20.60 -14.41
N ASP A 685 -14.86 20.92 -14.92
CA ASP A 685 -15.82 19.95 -15.49
C ASP A 685 -16.26 20.42 -16.88
N ASP A 686 -15.99 19.62 -17.91
CA ASP A 686 -16.49 19.83 -19.29
C ASP A 686 -17.66 18.89 -19.64
N GLY A 687 -18.17 18.12 -18.67
CA GLY A 687 -19.19 17.09 -18.84
C GLY A 687 -18.64 15.69 -19.09
N ALA A 688 -17.42 15.55 -19.59
CA ALA A 688 -16.75 14.26 -19.86
C ALA A 688 -15.59 13.98 -18.89
N HIS A 689 -14.77 14.99 -18.65
CA HIS A 689 -13.60 15.00 -17.79
C HIS A 689 -13.88 15.82 -16.53
N LYS A 690 -13.27 15.41 -15.42
CA LYS A 690 -13.33 16.11 -14.13
C LYS A 690 -11.93 16.18 -13.54
N ALA A 691 -11.27 17.33 -13.67
CA ALA A 691 -9.97 17.59 -13.06
C ALA A 691 -10.18 18.21 -11.68
N ARG A 692 -9.99 17.43 -10.62
CA ARG A 692 -10.21 17.84 -9.22
C ARG A 692 -8.91 18.22 -8.53
N SER A 693 -8.89 19.37 -7.87
CA SER A 693 -7.80 19.81 -7.00
C SER A 693 -8.33 20.01 -5.57
N PRO A 694 -7.75 19.35 -4.55
CA PRO A 694 -8.13 19.59 -3.16
C PRO A 694 -7.68 20.99 -2.71
N ILE A 695 -8.46 21.55 -1.79
CA ILE A 695 -8.21 22.83 -1.12
C ILE A 695 -8.20 22.58 0.38
N VAL A 696 -7.11 22.95 1.06
CA VAL A 696 -6.96 22.77 2.51
C VAL A 696 -6.56 24.10 3.13
N VAL A 697 -7.28 24.51 4.18
CA VAL A 697 -6.90 25.64 5.04
C VAL A 697 -6.68 25.10 6.45
N PHE A 698 -5.55 25.39 7.07
CA PHE A 698 -5.17 24.78 8.34
C PHE A 698 -4.36 25.73 9.23
N ALA A 699 -4.50 25.53 10.55
CA ALA A 699 -3.96 26.45 11.55
C ALA A 699 -2.83 25.87 12.43
N SER A 700 -2.57 24.56 12.35
CA SER A 700 -1.50 23.90 13.11
C SER A 700 -0.80 22.84 12.27
N ILE A 701 0.53 22.77 12.44
CA ILE A 701 1.39 21.73 11.87
C ILE A 701 1.35 20.46 12.74
N SER A 702 1.04 20.58 14.03
CA SER A 702 0.93 19.48 15.01
C SER A 702 -0.48 19.24 15.54
#